data_AF-A0A5C6XL38-F1
#
_entry.id   AF-A0A5C6XL38-F1
#
_cell.length_a   1.000
_cell.length_b   1.000
_cell.length_c   1.000
_cell.angle_alpha   90.00
_cell.angle_beta   90.00
_cell.angle_gamma   90.00
#
_symmetry.space_group_name_H-M   'P 1'
#
loop_
_entity.id
_entity.type
_entity.pdbx_description
1 polymer ?
#
loop_
_entity_poly.entity_id
_entity_poly.type
_entity_poly.pdbx_seq_one_letter_code
_entity_poly.pdbx_strand_id
1 'polypeptide(L)'
;MNTGTVQGFWHAPNFLLGVLGGAFGQRGRKAYIRAQPPAFQNVNDGIRRAPSSYARLHYYAALSFDFHADDGRRRLCRFRVIPLDGGEESGLPDTQDRQEPWNERRRPQEWKSPDHLRREYHQRLTQQGSIEYQLQIQIHECAPQDTQAIYNIGRAWHPETHPWMDLGRLTLTEPLSSSTTESLRFRVSHLPPALSLPEPLSPIDYRSIGWMRARIYPVVQSWRALLQRTRVSLGLGMPVQWDRPKLAVWKRFRTPRTATFAIPLSSAKHQKVQALLRSSREQWYETLPDITTLHSLRFCVLDADDSEAQPMLMINTVYDGELRDHLDELIFDSSELFGDVLKAVIRGPSSNPHRLREWLLKTSLKENAFYVGAVGQTRSEILENQRLRLRLHDELSAHDGLLRSMDPEAIRQHLLRVILDAAPYEGLPQAPSAALSLLARARAGLDLVYSLANPVSGLLARDILRWVGRRPLQKRVLLGLALIPWGLYTALPTLVILTLIRLLEAREPDAQPAELSPERLAQLEASEDHRLMNNLTFLAPVKGSRLRRMLLRIILNGAERGSRHLWVDGELAGIDTIHFARFLSLDGGRRLLFMSDYDGTWRRYLGDFLGPGSRAVVPIWSNLAGCPKTRWLFKTTPDFASAFLRFTRAQQIEPLLWFCAYPNVSMPNKLSNKALRDGLFQPSMTRDDAQLWLDLLNR
;
A
#
# COMPACT_ATOMS: atom_id res chain seq x y z
N MET A 1 7.87 -26.72 -17.42
CA MET A 1 8.99 -27.44 -18.03
C MET A 1 9.65 -26.50 -19.03
N ASN A 2 10.93 -26.73 -19.37
CA ASN A 2 11.71 -25.91 -20.31
C ASN A 2 12.38 -26.83 -21.35
N THR A 3 12.83 -26.27 -22.47
CA THR A 3 13.72 -26.99 -23.40
C THR A 3 15.09 -27.22 -22.76
N GLY A 4 15.74 -28.31 -23.15
CA GLY A 4 17.01 -28.77 -22.57
C GLY A 4 16.82 -29.73 -21.39
N THR A 5 17.62 -30.79 -21.40
CA THR A 5 17.73 -31.81 -20.36
C THR A 5 18.30 -31.26 -19.04
N VAL A 6 19.07 -30.17 -19.08
CA VAL A 6 19.71 -29.53 -17.93
C VAL A 6 19.46 -28.02 -17.88
N GLN A 7 19.77 -27.39 -16.75
CA GLN A 7 19.63 -25.93 -16.57
C GLN A 7 21.00 -25.25 -16.38
N GLY A 8 21.13 -24.02 -16.88
CA GLY A 8 22.32 -23.17 -16.71
C GLY A 8 22.54 -22.62 -15.29
N PHE A 9 21.81 -23.13 -14.31
CA PHE A 9 21.92 -22.81 -12.89
C PHE A 9 21.47 -23.99 -12.03
N TRP A 10 21.87 -24.04 -10.75
CA TRP A 10 21.63 -25.23 -9.92
C TRP A 10 21.35 -25.00 -8.42
N HIS A 11 21.60 -23.80 -7.87
CA HIS A 11 21.20 -23.42 -6.49
C HIS A 11 20.85 -21.93 -6.43
N ALA A 12 20.23 -21.46 -5.34
CA ALA A 12 19.61 -20.13 -5.28
C ALA A 12 20.56 -18.95 -5.55
N PRO A 13 21.76 -18.85 -4.96
CA PRO A 13 22.71 -17.78 -5.28
C PRO A 13 23.11 -17.72 -6.76
N ASN A 14 23.39 -18.87 -7.37
CA ASN A 14 23.79 -18.97 -8.77
C ASN A 14 22.64 -18.58 -9.72
N PHE A 15 21.40 -18.98 -9.40
CA PHE A 15 20.21 -18.49 -10.11
C PHE A 15 20.08 -16.96 -10.03
N LEU A 16 20.24 -16.36 -8.83
CA LEU A 16 20.13 -14.90 -8.66
C LEU A 16 21.21 -14.14 -9.45
N LEU A 17 22.45 -14.65 -9.48
CA LEU A 17 23.51 -14.08 -10.31
C LEU A 17 23.18 -14.14 -11.81
N GLY A 18 22.58 -15.25 -12.27
CA GLY A 18 22.10 -15.37 -13.65
C GLY A 18 21.01 -14.34 -13.98
N VAL A 19 20.05 -14.13 -13.08
CA VAL A 19 18.98 -13.11 -13.23
C VAL A 19 19.57 -11.70 -13.29
N LEU A 20 20.49 -11.37 -12.38
CA LEU A 20 21.17 -10.07 -12.35
C LEU A 20 21.99 -9.84 -13.63
N GLY A 21 22.75 -10.84 -14.07
CA GLY A 21 23.48 -10.80 -15.34
C GLY A 21 22.55 -10.54 -16.52
N GLY A 22 21.35 -11.14 -16.52
CA GLY A 22 20.30 -10.88 -17.50
C GLY A 22 19.79 -9.44 -17.52
N ALA A 23 19.67 -8.80 -16.36
CA ALA A 23 19.21 -7.42 -16.24
C ALA A 23 20.20 -6.41 -16.86
N PHE A 24 21.49 -6.74 -16.91
CA PHE A 24 22.53 -5.95 -17.58
C PHE A 24 22.70 -6.29 -19.08
N GLY A 25 21.71 -6.97 -19.67
CA GLY A 25 21.70 -7.33 -21.09
C GLY A 25 22.80 -8.33 -21.47
N GLN A 26 23.17 -8.33 -22.75
CA GLN A 26 24.09 -9.33 -23.31
C GLN A 26 25.46 -9.38 -22.61
N ARG A 27 26.00 -8.22 -22.21
CA ARG A 27 27.31 -8.13 -21.54
C ARG A 27 27.28 -8.82 -20.17
N GLY A 28 26.23 -8.60 -19.38
CA GLY A 28 26.06 -9.24 -18.07
C GLY A 28 25.85 -10.75 -18.19
N ARG A 29 25.06 -11.22 -19.16
CA ARG A 29 24.88 -12.65 -19.42
C ARG A 29 26.18 -13.33 -19.84
N LYS A 30 26.94 -12.70 -20.75
CA LYS A 30 28.26 -13.19 -21.17
C LYS A 30 29.20 -13.33 -19.97
N ALA A 31 29.22 -12.36 -19.07
CA ALA A 31 30.02 -12.41 -17.85
C ALA A 31 29.60 -13.58 -16.94
N TYR A 32 28.29 -13.75 -16.69
CA TYR A 32 27.77 -14.86 -15.88
C TYR A 32 28.13 -16.23 -16.46
N ILE A 33 27.86 -16.45 -17.76
CA ILE A 33 28.12 -17.74 -18.42
C ILE A 33 29.62 -18.05 -18.42
N ARG A 34 30.49 -17.07 -18.67
CA ARG A 34 31.95 -17.28 -18.64
C ARG A 34 32.50 -17.53 -17.24
N ALA A 35 31.87 -16.98 -16.20
CA ALA A 35 32.28 -17.19 -14.82
C ALA A 35 31.96 -18.60 -14.30
N GLN A 36 31.16 -19.39 -15.03
CA GLN A 36 30.65 -20.69 -14.60
C GLN A 36 30.75 -21.71 -15.74
N PRO A 37 31.85 -22.49 -15.86
CA PRO A 37 32.06 -23.40 -16.98
C PRO A 37 30.89 -24.35 -17.29
N PRO A 38 30.21 -24.97 -16.30
CA PRO A 38 29.04 -25.83 -16.57
C PRO A 38 27.86 -25.06 -17.17
N ALA A 39 27.72 -23.76 -16.90
CA ALA A 39 26.64 -22.95 -17.43
C ALA A 39 26.74 -22.78 -18.95
N PHE A 40 27.95 -22.78 -19.52
CA PHE A 40 28.14 -22.66 -20.97
C PHE A 40 27.53 -23.85 -21.72
N GLN A 41 27.83 -25.07 -21.29
CA GLN A 41 27.27 -26.29 -21.89
C GLN A 41 25.76 -26.39 -21.63
N ASN A 42 25.32 -26.12 -20.40
CA ASN A 42 23.92 -26.28 -20.02
C ASN A 42 22.99 -25.25 -20.69
N VAL A 43 23.46 -24.04 -20.96
CA VAL A 43 22.67 -23.05 -21.71
C VAL A 43 22.52 -23.47 -23.17
N ASN A 44 23.57 -24.02 -23.78
CA ASN A 44 23.51 -24.56 -25.15
C ASN A 44 22.48 -25.67 -25.31
N ASP A 45 22.35 -26.56 -24.32
CA ASP A 45 21.36 -27.64 -24.30
C ASP A 45 19.91 -27.11 -24.36
N GLY A 46 19.63 -25.95 -23.76
CA GLY A 46 18.29 -25.36 -23.69
C GLY A 46 17.89 -24.44 -24.86
N ILE A 47 18.85 -23.91 -25.63
CA ILE A 47 18.58 -22.93 -26.69
C ILE A 47 17.79 -23.57 -27.84
N ARG A 48 16.74 -22.89 -28.31
CA ARG A 48 16.10 -23.18 -29.61
C ARG A 48 16.01 -21.91 -30.46
N ARG A 49 16.65 -21.91 -31.64
CA ARG A 49 16.71 -20.80 -32.60
C ARG A 49 15.56 -20.91 -33.59
N ALA A 50 14.59 -20.00 -33.47
CA ALA A 50 13.43 -19.88 -34.38
C ALA A 50 12.80 -21.22 -34.81
N PRO A 51 12.43 -22.10 -33.85
CA PRO A 51 11.88 -23.42 -34.16
C PRO A 51 10.64 -23.34 -35.05
N SER A 52 10.28 -24.45 -35.69
CA SER A 52 9.10 -24.52 -36.56
C SER A 52 7.79 -24.47 -35.80
N SER A 53 7.71 -25.09 -34.61
CA SER A 53 6.51 -25.15 -33.78
C SER A 53 6.85 -25.45 -32.31
N TYR A 54 6.00 -25.02 -31.37
CA TYR A 54 6.02 -25.54 -29.99
C TYR A 54 5.63 -27.03 -29.91
N ALA A 55 4.90 -27.55 -30.89
CA ALA A 55 4.53 -28.97 -30.97
C ALA A 55 5.70 -29.90 -31.32
N ARG A 56 6.88 -29.34 -31.64
CA ARG A 56 8.08 -30.07 -32.06
C ARG A 56 9.24 -29.99 -31.05
N LEU A 57 8.96 -29.58 -29.81
CA LEU A 57 9.99 -29.35 -28.80
C LEU A 57 9.93 -30.38 -27.67
N HIS A 58 11.08 -30.65 -27.08
CA HIS A 58 11.20 -31.53 -25.91
C HIS A 58 11.27 -30.69 -24.63
N TYR A 59 10.40 -30.99 -23.67
CA TYR A 59 10.28 -30.20 -22.44
C TYR A 59 10.63 -31.02 -21.21
N TYR A 60 11.49 -30.49 -20.35
CA TYR A 60 11.95 -31.14 -19.13
C TYR A 60 11.59 -30.31 -17.89
N ALA A 61 11.18 -30.98 -16.81
CA ALA A 61 10.93 -30.32 -15.52
C ALA A 61 12.23 -29.87 -14.84
N ALA A 62 13.32 -30.62 -15.08
CA ALA A 62 14.66 -30.53 -14.50
C ALA A 62 14.74 -30.69 -12.96
N LEU A 63 13.75 -30.18 -12.21
CA LEU A 63 13.60 -30.39 -10.77
C LEU A 63 13.44 -31.87 -10.44
N SER A 64 14.05 -32.28 -9.33
CA SER A 64 13.83 -33.59 -8.70
C SER A 64 12.76 -33.45 -7.63
N PHE A 65 11.76 -34.34 -7.64
CA PHE A 65 10.68 -34.41 -6.66
C PHE A 65 10.84 -35.68 -5.83
N ASP A 66 10.43 -35.66 -4.56
CA ASP A 66 10.23 -36.92 -3.84
C ASP A 66 9.01 -37.62 -4.44
N PHE A 67 9.13 -38.92 -4.69
CA PHE A 67 8.09 -39.78 -5.23
C PHE A 67 7.69 -40.82 -4.19
N HIS A 68 6.49 -40.65 -3.65
CA HIS A 68 5.93 -41.49 -2.59
C HIS A 68 5.04 -42.56 -3.21
N ALA A 69 5.62 -43.74 -3.42
CA ALA A 69 4.89 -44.94 -3.84
C ALA A 69 4.35 -45.70 -2.63
N ASP A 70 3.35 -46.56 -2.85
CA ASP A 70 2.67 -47.32 -1.79
C ASP A 70 3.58 -48.31 -1.05
N ASP A 71 4.71 -48.69 -1.65
CA ASP A 71 5.70 -49.58 -1.03
C ASP A 71 6.61 -48.91 0.01
N GLY A 72 6.42 -47.61 0.27
CA GLY A 72 7.14 -46.85 1.28
C GLY A 72 8.62 -46.61 0.99
N ARG A 73 9.14 -47.03 -0.17
CA ARG A 73 10.55 -46.80 -0.52
C ARG A 73 10.78 -45.36 -0.94
N ARG A 74 11.92 -44.80 -0.52
CA ARG A 74 12.32 -43.44 -0.87
C ARG A 74 12.77 -43.39 -2.33
N ARG A 75 12.06 -42.62 -3.15
CA ARG A 75 12.41 -42.40 -4.55
C ARG A 75 12.40 -40.91 -4.89
N LEU A 76 13.19 -40.56 -5.89
CA LEU A 76 13.11 -39.27 -6.58
C LEU A 76 12.56 -39.48 -7.98
N CYS A 77 11.91 -38.46 -8.53
CA CYS A 77 11.52 -38.48 -9.93
C CYS A 77 11.78 -37.16 -10.68
N ARG A 78 11.91 -37.27 -12.00
CA ARG A 78 11.97 -36.16 -12.96
C ARG A 78 11.00 -36.42 -14.10
N PHE A 79 10.43 -35.36 -14.67
CA PHE A 79 9.43 -35.45 -15.74
C PHE A 79 9.93 -34.83 -17.05
N ARG A 80 9.49 -35.38 -18.17
CA ARG A 80 9.58 -34.75 -19.49
C ARG A 80 8.31 -34.93 -20.30
N VAL A 81 8.14 -34.08 -21.29
CA VAL A 81 7.07 -34.14 -22.29
C VAL A 81 7.71 -34.03 -23.67
N ILE A 82 7.41 -35.01 -24.54
CA ILE A 82 7.90 -35.07 -25.93
C ILE A 82 6.72 -35.22 -26.90
N PRO A 83 6.84 -34.81 -28.17
CA PRO A 83 5.80 -35.04 -29.17
C PRO A 83 5.47 -36.53 -29.29
N LEU A 84 4.18 -36.87 -29.36
CA LEU A 84 3.75 -38.28 -29.43
C LEU A 84 4.24 -38.98 -30.71
N ASP A 85 4.34 -38.23 -31.81
CA ASP A 85 4.82 -38.73 -33.10
C ASP A 85 6.33 -39.00 -33.14
N GLY A 86 7.07 -38.65 -32.08
CA GLY A 86 8.52 -38.83 -31.99
C GLY A 86 9.31 -38.02 -33.00
N GLY A 87 8.71 -36.98 -33.61
CA GLY A 87 9.37 -36.20 -34.65
C GLY A 87 10.59 -35.42 -34.15
N GLU A 88 11.52 -35.12 -35.06
CA GLU A 88 12.76 -34.42 -34.73
C GLU A 88 12.54 -33.04 -34.10
N GLU A 89 13.40 -32.71 -33.13
CA GLU A 89 13.35 -31.44 -32.43
C GLU A 89 13.81 -30.28 -33.32
N SER A 90 12.93 -29.29 -33.52
CA SER A 90 13.23 -28.14 -34.38
C SER A 90 14.01 -27.04 -33.65
N GLY A 91 14.85 -26.32 -34.39
CA GLY A 91 15.54 -25.13 -33.91
C GLY A 91 16.75 -25.40 -33.02
N LEU A 92 17.37 -26.58 -33.09
CA LEU A 92 18.61 -26.87 -32.38
C LEU A 92 19.72 -25.85 -32.72
N PRO A 93 20.58 -25.47 -31.76
CA PRO A 93 21.58 -24.43 -31.97
C PRO A 93 22.63 -24.89 -32.98
N ASP A 94 22.94 -24.00 -33.93
CA ASP A 94 24.03 -24.19 -34.88
C ASP A 94 25.40 -23.83 -34.26
N THR A 95 26.45 -23.89 -35.06
CA THR A 95 27.82 -23.58 -34.61
C THR A 95 27.95 -22.19 -34.00
N GLN A 96 27.27 -21.18 -34.56
CA GLN A 96 27.35 -19.82 -34.05
C GLN A 96 26.63 -19.68 -32.70
N ASP A 97 25.43 -20.25 -32.60
CA ASP A 97 24.69 -20.25 -31.33
C ASP A 97 25.48 -20.96 -30.22
N ARG A 98 26.18 -22.06 -30.56
CA ARG A 98 27.02 -22.82 -29.61
C ARG A 98 28.24 -22.05 -29.12
N GLN A 99 28.83 -21.22 -29.97
CA GLN A 99 29.98 -20.38 -29.61
C GLN A 99 29.56 -19.14 -28.80
N GLU A 100 28.34 -18.65 -29.02
CA GLU A 100 27.81 -17.45 -28.36
C GLU A 100 26.45 -17.69 -27.67
N PRO A 101 26.35 -18.57 -26.67
CA PRO A 101 25.08 -18.89 -26.00
C PRO A 101 24.43 -17.69 -25.28
N TRP A 102 25.18 -16.60 -25.04
CA TRP A 102 24.65 -15.35 -24.48
C TRP A 102 23.92 -14.47 -25.50
N ASN A 103 24.00 -14.78 -26.81
CA ASN A 103 23.44 -13.98 -27.88
C ASN A 103 22.04 -14.46 -28.27
N GLU A 104 21.01 -13.88 -27.63
CA GLU A 104 19.61 -14.23 -27.90
C GLU A 104 18.95 -13.37 -29.00
N ARG A 105 19.69 -12.41 -29.58
CA ARG A 105 19.10 -11.46 -30.54
C ARG A 105 18.59 -12.20 -31.78
N ARG A 106 17.50 -11.67 -32.35
CA ARG A 106 17.05 -12.06 -33.68
C ARG A 106 18.18 -11.79 -34.68
N ARG A 107 18.47 -12.77 -35.55
CA ARG A 107 19.45 -12.60 -36.63
C ARG A 107 18.91 -11.64 -37.69
N PRO A 108 19.75 -10.84 -38.35
CA PRO A 108 19.30 -9.91 -39.39
C PRO A 108 18.53 -10.59 -40.53
N GLN A 109 18.87 -11.84 -40.85
CA GLN A 109 18.23 -12.64 -41.90
C GLN A 109 16.96 -13.39 -41.45
N GLU A 110 16.44 -13.13 -40.24
CA GLU A 110 15.24 -13.79 -39.74
C GLU A 110 13.98 -12.93 -39.98
N TRP A 111 13.22 -13.32 -41.01
CA TRP A 111 12.07 -12.60 -41.55
C TRP A 111 10.73 -12.99 -40.94
N LYS A 112 10.64 -14.12 -40.21
CA LYS A 112 9.37 -14.58 -39.61
C LYS A 112 8.80 -13.49 -38.70
N SER A 113 7.50 -13.46 -38.42
CA SER A 113 6.98 -12.48 -37.47
C SER A 113 7.48 -12.75 -36.04
N PRO A 114 7.56 -11.73 -35.15
CA PRO A 114 7.93 -11.92 -33.75
C PRO A 114 7.01 -12.87 -32.96
N ASP A 115 5.81 -13.13 -33.46
CA ASP A 115 4.79 -13.99 -32.86
C ASP A 115 4.50 -15.27 -33.67
N HIS A 116 5.32 -15.60 -34.67
CA HIS A 116 5.04 -16.73 -35.59
C HIS A 116 4.76 -18.06 -34.88
N LEU A 117 5.54 -18.41 -33.85
CA LEU A 117 5.34 -19.64 -33.07
C LEU A 117 3.97 -19.71 -32.39
N ARG A 118 3.47 -18.58 -31.89
CA ARG A 118 2.17 -18.52 -31.23
C ARG A 118 1.03 -18.67 -32.24
N ARG A 119 1.18 -18.04 -33.42
CA ARG A 119 0.19 -18.15 -34.50
C ARG A 119 0.14 -19.56 -35.07
N GLU A 120 1.30 -20.16 -35.35
CA GLU A 120 1.40 -21.53 -35.86
C GLU A 120 0.76 -22.51 -34.87
N TYR A 121 1.06 -22.41 -33.58
CA TYR A 121 0.52 -23.32 -32.58
C TYR A 121 -1.01 -23.21 -32.43
N HIS A 122 -1.54 -21.98 -32.49
CA HIS A 122 -2.98 -21.76 -32.50
C HIS A 122 -3.63 -22.30 -33.77
N GLN A 123 -3.06 -22.02 -34.94
CA GLN A 123 -3.58 -22.50 -36.23
C GLN A 123 -3.57 -24.03 -36.30
N ARG A 124 -2.48 -24.65 -35.86
CA ARG A 124 -2.34 -26.10 -35.80
C ARG A 124 -3.47 -26.73 -34.98
N LEU A 125 -3.74 -26.20 -33.80
CA LEU A 125 -4.78 -26.71 -32.92
C LEU A 125 -6.19 -26.50 -33.50
N THR A 126 -6.43 -25.37 -34.19
CA THR A 126 -7.70 -25.11 -34.88
C THR A 126 -7.91 -25.97 -36.12
N GLN A 127 -6.86 -26.31 -36.87
CA GLN A 127 -6.96 -27.01 -38.16
C GLN A 127 -6.82 -28.54 -38.05
N GLN A 128 -5.92 -29.02 -37.18
CA GLN A 128 -5.63 -30.45 -37.03
C GLN A 128 -6.47 -31.10 -35.91
N GLY A 129 -7.23 -30.32 -35.15
CA GLY A 129 -8.16 -30.78 -34.11
C GLY A 129 -7.50 -31.22 -32.80
N SER A 130 -6.23 -31.65 -32.80
CA SER A 130 -5.48 -31.91 -31.57
C SER A 130 -3.97 -31.80 -31.73
N ILE A 131 -3.27 -31.60 -30.61
CA ILE A 131 -1.81 -31.70 -30.47
C ILE A 131 -1.52 -32.68 -29.34
N GLU A 132 -0.75 -33.73 -29.63
CA GLU A 132 -0.51 -34.82 -28.70
C GLU A 132 0.95 -34.90 -28.24
N TYR A 133 1.12 -35.12 -26.94
CA TYR A 133 2.42 -35.34 -26.32
C TYR A 133 2.43 -36.59 -25.46
N GLN A 134 3.61 -37.19 -25.32
CA GLN A 134 3.92 -38.25 -24.38
C GLN A 134 4.55 -37.65 -23.11
N LEU A 135 3.88 -37.80 -21.97
CA LEU A 135 4.42 -37.48 -20.64
C LEU A 135 5.20 -38.69 -20.13
N GLN A 136 6.44 -38.44 -19.73
CA GLN A 136 7.36 -39.48 -19.25
C GLN A 136 7.97 -39.11 -17.91
N ILE A 137 8.40 -40.15 -17.19
CA ILE A 137 9.01 -40.06 -15.86
C ILE A 137 10.32 -40.86 -15.80
N GLN A 138 11.33 -40.29 -15.15
CA GLN A 138 12.49 -41.03 -14.66
C GLN A 138 12.35 -41.20 -13.15
N ILE A 139 12.73 -42.36 -12.65
CA ILE A 139 12.70 -42.68 -11.22
C ILE A 139 14.10 -43.07 -10.76
N HIS A 140 14.50 -42.55 -9.60
CA HIS A 140 15.73 -42.93 -8.90
C HIS A 140 15.36 -43.48 -7.52
N GLU A 141 15.73 -44.72 -7.25
CA GLU A 141 15.60 -45.31 -5.92
C GLU A 141 16.78 -44.86 -5.05
N CYS A 142 16.48 -44.19 -3.92
CA CYS A 142 17.50 -43.59 -3.09
C CYS A 142 18.31 -44.66 -2.35
N ALA A 143 19.62 -44.55 -2.41
CA ALA A 143 20.58 -45.43 -1.76
C ALA A 143 21.52 -44.64 -0.82
N PRO A 144 22.10 -45.27 0.22
CA PRO A 144 22.97 -44.59 1.19
C PRO A 144 24.19 -43.88 0.57
N GLN A 145 24.67 -44.35 -0.59
CA GLN A 145 25.79 -43.78 -1.33
C GLN A 145 25.43 -42.53 -2.17
N ASP A 146 24.16 -42.14 -2.22
CA ASP A 146 23.75 -40.99 -3.02
C ASP A 146 24.33 -39.69 -2.49
N THR A 147 24.91 -38.91 -3.40
CA THR A 147 25.40 -37.57 -3.09
C THR A 147 24.36 -36.52 -3.41
N GLN A 148 24.52 -35.30 -2.89
CA GLN A 148 23.66 -34.16 -3.22
C GLN A 148 23.57 -33.90 -4.73
N ALA A 149 24.52 -34.37 -5.53
CA ALA A 149 24.53 -34.23 -6.98
C ALA A 149 23.27 -34.79 -7.67
N ILE A 150 22.57 -35.75 -7.07
CA ILE A 150 21.32 -36.29 -7.63
C ILE A 150 20.22 -35.22 -7.77
N TYR A 151 20.22 -34.21 -6.88
CA TYR A 151 19.30 -33.07 -6.90
C TYR A 151 19.77 -31.94 -7.84
N ASN A 152 20.99 -32.02 -8.39
CA ASN A 152 21.56 -30.98 -9.23
C ASN A 152 20.82 -30.93 -10.58
N ILE A 153 20.07 -29.84 -10.81
CA ILE A 153 19.31 -29.62 -12.05
C ILE A 153 20.19 -29.20 -13.24
N GLY A 154 21.47 -28.92 -13.00
CA GLY A 154 22.50 -28.70 -14.01
C GLY A 154 23.18 -30.00 -14.46
N ARG A 155 22.72 -31.17 -14.00
CA ARG A 155 23.20 -32.49 -14.43
C ARG A 155 22.02 -33.39 -14.78
N ALA A 156 22.10 -34.05 -15.93
CA ALA A 156 21.13 -35.07 -16.32
C ALA A 156 21.39 -36.36 -15.55
N TRP A 157 20.33 -37.13 -15.29
CA TRP A 157 20.49 -38.53 -14.85
C TRP A 157 20.87 -39.39 -16.05
N HIS A 158 21.71 -40.40 -15.83
CA HIS A 158 22.23 -41.22 -16.91
C HIS A 158 21.08 -42.04 -17.53
N PRO A 159 20.82 -41.95 -18.85
CA PRO A 159 19.64 -42.58 -19.46
C PRO A 159 19.58 -44.10 -19.28
N GLU A 160 20.71 -44.78 -19.19
CA GLU A 160 20.76 -46.24 -19.01
C GLU A 160 20.36 -46.68 -17.60
N THR A 161 20.76 -45.92 -16.56
CA THR A 161 20.43 -46.24 -15.17
C THR A 161 19.10 -45.64 -14.73
N HIS A 162 18.64 -44.61 -15.44
CA HIS A 162 17.39 -43.90 -15.20
C HIS A 162 16.64 -43.78 -16.53
N PRO A 163 16.11 -44.88 -17.09
CA PRO A 163 15.37 -44.82 -18.34
C PRO A 163 14.10 -43.97 -18.18
N TRP A 164 13.70 -43.32 -19.27
CA TRP A 164 12.41 -42.63 -19.33
C TRP A 164 11.29 -43.65 -19.52
N MET A 165 10.32 -43.63 -18.62
CA MET A 165 9.14 -44.49 -18.66
C MET A 165 7.92 -43.68 -19.05
N ASP A 166 7.03 -44.28 -19.84
CA ASP A 166 5.76 -43.67 -20.23
C ASP A 166 4.82 -43.56 -19.03
N LEU A 167 4.36 -42.33 -18.75
CA LEU A 167 3.46 -42.04 -17.63
C LEU A 167 2.04 -41.72 -18.10
N GLY A 168 1.90 -41.07 -19.26
CA GLY A 168 0.58 -40.75 -19.80
C GLY A 168 0.64 -39.94 -21.09
N ARG A 169 -0.53 -39.75 -21.70
CA ARG A 169 -0.70 -38.95 -22.91
C ARG A 169 -1.34 -37.60 -22.57
N LEU A 170 -0.83 -36.53 -23.16
CA LEU A 170 -1.40 -35.19 -23.08
C LEU A 170 -1.96 -34.82 -24.45
N THR A 171 -3.28 -34.75 -24.57
CA THR A 171 -3.96 -34.33 -25.79
C THR A 171 -4.56 -32.94 -25.58
N LEU A 172 -4.04 -31.96 -26.29
CA LEU A 172 -4.58 -30.61 -26.32
C LEU A 172 -5.56 -30.53 -27.49
N THR A 173 -6.79 -30.11 -27.25
CA THR A 173 -7.87 -30.12 -28.26
C THR A 173 -8.36 -28.72 -28.63
N GLU A 174 -8.15 -27.72 -27.76
CA GLU A 174 -8.75 -26.40 -27.93
C GLU A 174 -7.76 -25.27 -27.64
N PRO A 175 -7.68 -24.25 -28.51
CA PRO A 175 -6.84 -23.09 -28.25
C PRO A 175 -7.46 -22.21 -27.16
N LEU A 176 -6.65 -21.86 -26.17
CA LEU A 176 -7.05 -20.88 -25.18
C LEU A 176 -6.93 -19.47 -25.73
N SER A 177 -7.91 -18.63 -25.41
CA SER A 177 -7.84 -17.21 -25.73
C SER A 177 -6.61 -16.54 -25.09
N SER A 178 -6.11 -15.47 -25.69
CA SER A 178 -4.96 -14.72 -25.18
C SER A 178 -5.17 -14.24 -23.74
N SER A 179 -6.39 -13.81 -23.39
CA SER A 179 -6.74 -13.38 -22.02
C SER A 179 -6.70 -14.54 -21.02
N THR A 180 -7.24 -15.70 -21.40
CA THR A 180 -7.23 -16.90 -20.56
C THR A 180 -5.81 -17.39 -20.35
N THR A 181 -5.04 -17.52 -21.43
CA THR A 181 -3.62 -17.92 -21.40
C THR A 181 -2.80 -17.02 -20.50
N GLU A 182 -2.99 -15.70 -20.62
CA GLU A 182 -2.31 -14.71 -19.78
C GLU A 182 -2.67 -14.94 -18.29
N SER A 183 -3.92 -15.29 -17.97
CA SER A 183 -4.38 -15.51 -16.58
C SER A 183 -3.95 -16.82 -15.90
N LEU A 184 -3.54 -17.85 -16.64
CA LEU A 184 -3.20 -19.19 -16.13
C LEU A 184 -2.05 -19.14 -15.12
N ARG A 185 -2.13 -19.91 -14.01
CA ARG A 185 -1.10 -19.93 -12.96
C ARG A 185 -0.58 -21.34 -12.70
N PHE A 186 0.68 -21.57 -13.04
CA PHE A 186 1.35 -22.86 -12.84
C PHE A 186 2.28 -22.81 -11.61
N ARG A 187 2.00 -23.61 -10.57
CA ARG A 187 2.79 -23.63 -9.34
C ARG A 187 3.47 -24.98 -9.18
N VAL A 188 4.78 -24.97 -8.95
CA VAL A 188 5.54 -26.20 -8.64
C VAL A 188 5.15 -26.82 -7.29
N SER A 189 4.46 -26.05 -6.43
CA SER A 189 3.93 -26.50 -5.15
C SER A 189 2.49 -27.03 -5.23
N HIS A 190 1.85 -26.99 -6.39
CA HIS A 190 0.54 -27.63 -6.58
C HIS A 190 0.78 -29.08 -7.01
N LEU A 191 1.02 -29.93 -6.03
CA LEU A 191 1.42 -31.32 -6.19
C LEU A 191 0.37 -32.26 -5.58
N PRO A 192 0.14 -33.44 -6.16
CA PRO A 192 -0.65 -34.51 -5.53
C PRO A 192 0.09 -35.09 -4.32
N PRO A 193 -0.59 -35.82 -3.42
CA PRO A 193 0.03 -36.43 -2.23
C PRO A 193 1.24 -37.34 -2.54
N ALA A 194 1.26 -37.97 -3.71
CA ALA A 194 2.36 -38.82 -4.16
C ALA A 194 3.67 -38.05 -4.46
N LEU A 195 3.65 -36.71 -4.46
CA LEU A 195 4.80 -35.87 -4.80
C LEU A 195 5.06 -34.79 -3.75
N SER A 196 6.32 -34.60 -3.38
CA SER A 196 6.78 -33.44 -2.61
C SER A 196 8.05 -32.81 -3.17
N LEU A 197 8.34 -31.59 -2.73
CA LEU A 197 9.61 -30.92 -3.02
C LEU A 197 10.59 -31.17 -1.86
N PRO A 198 11.79 -31.71 -2.14
CA PRO A 198 12.81 -31.88 -1.12
C PRO A 198 13.18 -30.55 -0.46
N GLU A 199 13.31 -30.55 0.87
CA GLU A 199 13.68 -29.36 1.63
C GLU A 199 15.20 -29.13 1.63
N PRO A 200 15.70 -27.91 1.33
CA PRO A 200 17.12 -27.59 1.35
C PRO A 200 17.61 -27.35 2.78
N LEU A 201 18.89 -27.68 3.01
CA LEU A 201 19.57 -27.34 4.28
C LEU A 201 20.17 -25.92 4.26
N SER A 202 20.42 -25.37 3.07
CA SER A 202 20.98 -24.03 2.90
C SER A 202 20.67 -23.45 1.51
N PRO A 203 20.93 -22.15 1.27
CA PRO A 203 20.75 -21.56 -0.05
C PRO A 203 21.66 -22.13 -1.15
N ILE A 204 22.81 -22.73 -0.80
CA ILE A 204 23.74 -23.36 -1.78
C ILE A 204 23.40 -24.83 -2.06
N ASP A 205 22.45 -25.39 -1.32
CA ASP A 205 21.90 -26.72 -1.56
C ASP A 205 21.15 -26.76 -2.91
N TYR A 206 21.31 -27.82 -3.70
CA TYR A 206 20.64 -27.94 -5.01
C TYR A 206 19.11 -27.99 -4.89
N ARG A 207 18.58 -28.44 -3.73
CA ARG A 207 17.14 -28.44 -3.43
C ARG A 207 16.56 -27.03 -3.30
N SER A 208 17.42 -26.02 -3.11
CA SER A 208 17.01 -24.63 -2.90
C SER A 208 16.19 -24.05 -4.06
N ILE A 209 16.41 -24.50 -5.30
CA ILE A 209 15.66 -23.98 -6.46
C ILE A 209 14.18 -24.37 -6.38
N GLY A 210 13.88 -25.64 -6.10
CA GLY A 210 12.49 -26.11 -5.98
C GLY A 210 11.76 -25.39 -4.85
N TRP A 211 12.40 -25.34 -3.67
CA TRP A 211 11.88 -24.67 -2.49
C TRP A 211 11.65 -23.17 -2.70
N MET A 212 12.60 -22.48 -3.35
CA MET A 212 12.50 -21.07 -3.69
C MET A 212 11.35 -20.82 -4.67
N ARG A 213 11.23 -21.62 -5.74
CA ARG A 213 10.15 -21.50 -6.73
C ARG A 213 8.78 -21.72 -6.09
N ALA A 214 8.65 -22.69 -5.18
CA ALA A 214 7.42 -22.96 -4.45
C ALA A 214 6.91 -21.76 -3.63
N ARG A 215 7.83 -20.92 -3.13
CA ARG A 215 7.52 -19.73 -2.34
C ARG A 215 7.40 -18.46 -3.17
N ILE A 216 8.24 -18.28 -4.19
CA ILE A 216 8.23 -17.09 -5.05
C ILE A 216 7.06 -17.13 -6.04
N TYR A 217 6.73 -18.28 -6.64
CA TYR A 217 5.72 -18.36 -7.70
C TYR A 217 4.33 -17.89 -7.23
N PRO A 218 3.80 -18.34 -6.08
CA PRO A 218 2.55 -17.83 -5.54
C PRO A 218 2.57 -16.31 -5.36
N VAL A 219 3.71 -15.76 -4.91
CA VAL A 219 3.89 -14.32 -4.77
C VAL A 219 3.78 -13.67 -6.14
N VAL A 220 4.72 -13.89 -7.06
CA VAL A 220 4.75 -13.19 -8.37
C VAL A 220 3.50 -13.42 -9.22
N GLN A 221 2.85 -14.58 -9.12
CA GLN A 221 1.58 -14.83 -9.81
C GLN A 221 0.43 -14.03 -9.22
N SER A 222 0.44 -13.79 -7.91
CA SER A 222 -0.51 -12.88 -7.29
C SER A 222 -0.29 -11.44 -7.77
N TRP A 223 0.97 -11.04 -7.99
CA TRP A 223 1.30 -9.75 -8.63
C TRP A 223 0.81 -9.70 -10.09
N ARG A 224 1.08 -10.73 -10.89
CA ARG A 224 0.67 -10.76 -12.31
C ARG A 224 -0.84 -10.78 -12.48
N ALA A 225 -1.54 -11.56 -11.66
CA ALA A 225 -3.00 -11.57 -11.63
C ALA A 225 -3.59 -10.22 -11.27
N LEU A 226 -2.94 -9.49 -10.36
CA LEU A 226 -3.30 -8.13 -10.04
C LEU A 226 -3.07 -7.19 -11.24
N LEU A 227 -1.93 -7.32 -11.92
CA LEU A 227 -1.56 -6.54 -13.11
C LEU A 227 -2.49 -6.78 -14.33
N GLN A 228 -3.05 -7.98 -14.48
CA GLN A 228 -4.00 -8.32 -15.54
C GLN A 228 -5.42 -7.84 -15.24
N ARG A 229 -5.85 -7.92 -13.97
CA ARG A 229 -7.15 -7.41 -13.52
C ARG A 229 -7.25 -5.89 -13.68
N THR A 230 -6.22 -5.18 -13.23
CA THR A 230 -5.39 -4.35 -14.11
C THR A 230 -5.98 -3.85 -15.42
N ARG A 231 -5.41 -4.34 -16.54
CA ARG A 231 -5.67 -3.89 -17.91
C ARG A 231 -7.13 -3.99 -18.39
N VAL A 232 -7.96 -4.83 -17.78
CA VAL A 232 -9.35 -5.08 -18.22
C VAL A 232 -10.34 -4.05 -17.67
N SER A 233 -10.11 -3.47 -16.48
CA SER A 233 -11.02 -2.49 -15.86
C SER A 233 -10.92 -1.08 -16.47
N LEU A 234 -10.43 -1.01 -17.71
CA LEU A 234 -9.57 0.03 -18.22
C LEU A 234 -9.78 0.15 -19.77
N GLY A 235 -10.91 -0.22 -20.41
CA GLY A 235 -11.02 -0.21 -21.90
C GLY A 235 -10.75 1.15 -22.59
N LEU A 236 -9.73 1.46 -23.41
CA LEU A 236 -8.81 0.77 -24.34
C LEU A 236 -7.82 -0.18 -23.66
N GLY A 237 -6.63 -0.45 -24.19
CA GLY A 237 -5.56 -0.62 -23.21
C GLY A 237 -5.52 0.64 -22.33
N MET A 238 -6.12 0.61 -21.13
CA MET A 238 -6.19 1.63 -20.06
C MET A 238 -7.35 2.71 -20.04
N PRO A 239 -8.20 2.90 -18.95
CA PRO A 239 -7.93 3.93 -17.90
C PRO A 239 -7.97 3.56 -16.38
N VAL A 240 -6.86 3.88 -15.72
CA VAL A 240 -6.41 3.53 -14.36
C VAL A 240 -7.37 3.89 -13.22
N GLN A 241 -7.62 2.92 -12.31
CA GLN A 241 -7.79 3.18 -10.86
C GLN A 241 -7.35 1.95 -10.02
N TRP A 242 -6.04 1.80 -9.85
CA TRP A 242 -5.30 1.87 -8.58
C TRP A 242 -5.74 0.93 -7.44
N ASP A 243 -5.01 -0.19 -7.32
CA ASP A 243 -4.50 -0.57 -6.01
C ASP A 243 -3.09 -1.17 -6.08
N ARG A 244 -2.20 -0.74 -5.17
CA ARG A 244 -0.80 -1.22 -5.13
C ARG A 244 -0.72 -2.52 -4.32
N PRO A 245 -0.03 -3.59 -4.78
CA PRO A 245 0.24 -4.76 -3.92
C PRO A 245 1.40 -4.52 -2.94
N LYS A 246 1.20 -5.01 -1.71
CA LYS A 246 2.14 -5.58 -0.70
C LYS A 246 3.60 -5.10 -0.57
N LEU A 247 3.99 -3.94 -1.09
CA LEU A 247 5.01 -3.09 -0.44
C LEU A 247 4.45 -2.44 0.85
N ALA A 248 3.16 -2.65 1.14
CA ALA A 248 2.48 -2.20 2.35
C ALA A 248 3.13 -2.70 3.64
N VAL A 249 3.90 -3.79 3.64
CA VAL A 249 4.63 -4.24 4.84
C VAL A 249 5.61 -3.16 5.35
N TRP A 250 6.14 -2.30 4.47
CA TRP A 250 7.04 -1.20 4.83
C TRP A 250 6.32 0.10 5.20
N LYS A 251 5.05 0.25 4.82
CA LYS A 251 4.23 1.46 5.05
C LYS A 251 3.30 1.39 6.27
N ARG A 252 3.24 0.22 6.93
CA ARG A 252 2.29 -0.11 8.00
C ARG A 252 2.66 0.40 9.40
N PHE A 253 3.68 1.25 9.53
CA PHE A 253 4.09 1.74 10.85
C PHE A 253 3.24 2.90 11.37
N ARG A 254 2.44 3.56 10.52
CA ARG A 254 1.54 4.65 10.91
C ARG A 254 0.13 4.11 11.12
N THR A 255 -0.32 4.16 12.36
CA THR A 255 -1.69 3.93 12.80
C THR A 255 -2.20 5.19 13.53
N PRO A 256 -3.52 5.42 13.63
CA PRO A 256 -4.58 4.69 12.92
C PRO A 256 -4.53 4.89 11.39
N ARG A 257 -5.31 4.09 10.66
CA ARG A 257 -5.42 4.11 9.20
C ARG A 257 -6.72 4.77 8.78
N THR A 258 -6.86 5.10 7.50
CA THR A 258 -8.13 5.57 6.94
C THR A 258 -8.50 4.73 5.72
N ALA A 259 -9.79 4.61 5.47
CA ALA A 259 -10.34 4.05 4.25
C ALA A 259 -11.52 4.90 3.81
N THR A 260 -11.61 5.12 2.50
CA THR A 260 -12.68 5.88 1.88
C THR A 260 -13.33 5.04 0.80
N PHE A 261 -14.64 4.89 0.81
CA PHE A 261 -15.41 4.12 -0.16
C PHE A 261 -16.26 5.08 -0.98
N ALA A 262 -16.25 4.91 -2.30
CA ALA A 262 -17.08 5.69 -3.22
C ALA A 262 -18.06 4.78 -3.93
N ILE A 263 -19.35 5.04 -3.72
CA ILE A 263 -20.43 4.18 -4.20
C ILE A 263 -21.33 4.99 -5.15
N PRO A 264 -21.34 4.67 -6.46
CA PRO A 264 -22.25 5.27 -7.43
C PRO A 264 -23.72 5.16 -7.04
N LEU A 265 -24.47 6.27 -7.18
CA LEU A 265 -25.91 6.35 -6.97
C LEU A 265 -26.60 6.77 -8.28
N SER A 266 -27.81 6.26 -8.51
CA SER A 266 -28.72 6.91 -9.46
C SER A 266 -29.41 8.11 -8.80
N SER A 267 -29.88 9.08 -9.59
CA SER A 267 -30.54 10.27 -9.05
C SER A 267 -31.76 9.96 -8.16
N ALA A 268 -32.53 8.91 -8.47
CA ALA A 268 -33.64 8.45 -7.63
C ALA A 268 -33.17 7.82 -6.30
N LYS A 269 -32.03 7.13 -6.30
CA LYS A 269 -31.45 6.52 -5.09
C LYS A 269 -30.77 7.56 -4.21
N HIS A 270 -30.24 8.61 -4.81
CA HIS A 270 -29.57 9.70 -4.11
C HIS A 270 -30.45 10.28 -2.98
N GLN A 271 -31.65 10.77 -3.28
CA GLN A 271 -32.56 11.35 -2.28
C GLN A 271 -32.97 10.32 -1.22
N LYS A 272 -33.23 9.07 -1.63
CA LYS A 272 -33.60 7.99 -0.71
C LYS A 272 -32.51 7.70 0.32
N VAL A 273 -31.24 7.65 -0.11
CA VAL A 273 -30.10 7.42 0.78
C VAL A 273 -29.92 8.58 1.74
N GLN A 274 -30.06 9.83 1.27
CA GLN A 274 -30.01 11.00 2.14
C GLN A 274 -31.09 10.97 3.23
N ALA A 275 -32.34 10.68 2.85
CA ALA A 275 -33.46 10.58 3.78
C ALA A 275 -33.23 9.46 4.81
N LEU A 276 -32.80 8.28 4.35
CA LEU A 276 -32.53 7.12 5.21
C LEU A 276 -31.45 7.42 6.25
N LEU A 277 -30.30 7.97 5.84
CA LEU A 277 -29.20 8.33 6.74
C LEU A 277 -29.60 9.41 7.75
N ARG A 278 -30.44 10.36 7.35
CA ARG A 278 -30.99 11.37 8.28
C ARG A 278 -31.94 10.74 9.29
N SER A 279 -32.85 9.86 8.85
CA SER A 279 -33.84 9.22 9.73
C SER A 279 -33.25 8.18 10.69
N SER A 280 -32.13 7.55 10.33
CA SER A 280 -31.44 6.54 11.16
C SER A 280 -30.28 7.10 11.98
N ARG A 281 -30.09 8.43 12.01
CA ARG A 281 -28.90 9.08 12.58
C ARG A 281 -28.68 8.74 14.06
N GLU A 282 -29.73 8.73 14.87
CA GLU A 282 -29.63 8.40 16.30
C GLU A 282 -29.20 6.94 16.52
N GLN A 283 -29.79 6.00 15.76
CA GLN A 283 -29.42 4.58 15.83
C GLN A 283 -27.95 4.35 15.48
N TRP A 284 -27.42 5.09 14.50
CA TRP A 284 -25.98 5.08 14.22
C TRP A 284 -25.15 5.60 15.40
N TYR A 285 -25.57 6.68 16.07
CA TYR A 285 -24.84 7.19 17.23
C TYR A 285 -24.88 6.27 18.45
N GLU A 286 -25.93 5.45 18.58
CA GLU A 286 -26.01 4.39 19.59
C GLU A 286 -25.09 3.21 19.25
N THR A 287 -24.96 2.85 17.97
CA THR A 287 -24.22 1.65 17.54
C THR A 287 -22.71 1.88 17.34
N LEU A 288 -22.30 3.01 16.75
CA LEU A 288 -20.90 3.28 16.40
C LEU A 288 -19.91 3.29 17.59
N PRO A 289 -20.30 3.64 18.84
CA PRO A 289 -19.42 3.53 20.01
C PRO A 289 -18.93 2.12 20.33
N ASP A 290 -19.67 1.07 19.94
CA ASP A 290 -19.33 -0.31 20.25
C ASP A 290 -18.23 -0.87 19.35
N ILE A 291 -18.00 -0.24 18.19
CA ILE A 291 -16.95 -0.62 17.25
C ILE A 291 -15.60 -0.18 17.81
N THR A 292 -14.88 -1.14 18.37
CA THR A 292 -13.66 -0.93 19.14
C THR A 292 -12.49 -0.41 18.29
N THR A 293 -12.47 -0.73 17.00
CA THR A 293 -11.44 -0.24 16.07
C THR A 293 -11.71 1.18 15.54
N LEU A 294 -12.89 1.77 15.76
CA LEU A 294 -13.32 2.99 15.06
C LEU A 294 -12.94 4.29 15.79
N HIS A 295 -12.17 5.15 15.12
CA HIS A 295 -11.85 6.50 15.61
C HIS A 295 -12.86 7.54 15.13
N SER A 296 -13.14 7.55 13.82
CA SER A 296 -14.12 8.45 13.22
C SER A 296 -14.76 7.82 11.98
N LEU A 297 -16.03 8.16 11.74
CA LEU A 297 -16.78 7.72 10.58
C LEU A 297 -17.56 8.89 9.98
N ARG A 298 -17.67 8.96 8.65
CA ARG A 298 -18.55 9.91 7.99
C ARG A 298 -19.26 9.32 6.79
N PHE A 299 -20.49 9.75 6.60
CA PHE A 299 -21.25 9.57 5.37
C PHE A 299 -21.47 10.92 4.70
N CYS A 300 -21.05 11.05 3.44
CA CYS A 300 -21.31 12.23 2.63
C CYS A 300 -21.93 11.78 1.32
N VAL A 301 -22.87 12.56 0.79
CA VAL A 301 -23.30 12.35 -0.60
C VAL A 301 -22.73 13.46 -1.45
N LEU A 302 -22.06 13.08 -2.53
CA LEU A 302 -21.56 13.98 -3.54
C LEU A 302 -22.60 14.07 -4.64
N ASP A 303 -23.07 15.29 -4.91
CA ASP A 303 -24.00 15.55 -6.00
C ASP A 303 -23.36 15.28 -7.37
N ALA A 304 -24.23 15.08 -8.36
CA ALA A 304 -23.82 15.15 -9.74
C ALA A 304 -23.37 16.58 -10.05
N ASP A 305 -22.21 16.72 -10.69
CA ASP A 305 -21.68 18.01 -11.12
C ASP A 305 -21.96 18.21 -12.62
N ASP A 306 -21.83 19.45 -13.11
CA ASP A 306 -22.06 19.85 -14.52
C ASP A 306 -21.15 19.11 -15.53
N SER A 307 -20.19 18.31 -15.02
CA SER A 307 -19.22 17.53 -15.77
C SER A 307 -19.63 16.07 -16.06
N GLU A 308 -20.94 15.77 -16.09
CA GLU A 308 -21.53 14.42 -16.30
C GLU A 308 -21.22 13.40 -15.18
N ALA A 309 -20.76 13.84 -14.00
CA ALA A 309 -20.45 12.94 -12.90
C ALA A 309 -21.73 12.42 -12.24
N GLN A 310 -21.87 11.10 -12.08
CA GLN A 310 -22.99 10.51 -11.32
C GLN A 310 -22.89 10.86 -9.82
N PRO A 311 -24.03 10.99 -9.10
CA PRO A 311 -24.01 11.18 -7.65
C PRO A 311 -23.36 9.98 -6.96
N MET A 312 -22.71 10.20 -5.82
CA MET A 312 -21.99 9.15 -5.09
C MET A 312 -22.20 9.23 -3.59
N LEU A 313 -22.45 8.07 -2.95
CA LEU A 313 -22.31 7.93 -1.51
C LEU A 313 -20.85 7.70 -1.17
N MET A 314 -20.30 8.58 -0.34
CA MET A 314 -18.97 8.48 0.22
C MET A 314 -19.06 8.02 1.67
N ILE A 315 -18.29 6.99 2.00
CA ILE A 315 -18.13 6.51 3.38
C ILE A 315 -16.65 6.63 3.70
N ASN A 316 -16.28 7.41 4.71
CA ASN A 316 -14.90 7.46 5.18
C ASN A 316 -14.83 7.01 6.65
N THR A 317 -13.86 6.16 6.95
CA THR A 317 -13.57 5.66 8.29
C THR A 317 -12.10 5.89 8.61
N VAL A 318 -11.81 6.18 9.89
CA VAL A 318 -10.48 6.13 10.49
C VAL A 318 -10.49 5.05 11.56
N TYR A 319 -9.56 4.10 11.47
CA TYR A 319 -9.64 2.84 12.22
C TYR A 319 -8.27 2.27 12.61
N ASP A 320 -8.29 1.43 13.63
CA ASP A 320 -7.16 0.63 14.10
C ASP A 320 -7.04 -0.74 13.39
N GLY A 321 -5.83 -1.26 13.32
CA GLY A 321 -5.59 -2.61 12.81
C GLY A 321 -5.63 -2.75 11.28
N GLU A 322 -6.01 -3.93 10.79
CA GLU A 322 -6.14 -4.22 9.36
C GLU A 322 -7.56 -3.90 8.87
N LEU A 323 -7.67 -3.35 7.66
CA LEU A 323 -8.96 -2.91 7.08
C LEU A 323 -10.00 -4.02 7.06
N ARG A 324 -9.57 -5.26 6.84
CA ARG A 324 -10.48 -6.39 6.76
C ARG A 324 -11.17 -6.63 8.11
N ASP A 325 -10.38 -6.63 9.19
CA ASP A 325 -10.87 -6.91 10.54
C ASP A 325 -11.76 -5.76 11.01
N HIS A 326 -11.37 -4.50 10.72
CA HIS A 326 -12.21 -3.34 10.97
C HIS A 326 -13.56 -3.41 10.21
N LEU A 327 -13.54 -3.81 8.94
CA LEU A 327 -14.78 -3.95 8.17
C LEU A 327 -15.62 -5.12 8.67
N ASP A 328 -15.02 -6.22 9.12
CA ASP A 328 -15.75 -7.33 9.73
C ASP A 328 -16.50 -6.85 10.99
N GLU A 329 -15.83 -6.12 11.89
CA GLU A 329 -16.46 -5.50 13.08
C GLU A 329 -17.54 -4.48 12.70
N LEU A 330 -17.19 -3.48 11.88
CA LEU A 330 -18.11 -2.42 11.44
C LEU A 330 -19.37 -3.00 10.80
N ILE A 331 -19.25 -3.97 9.90
CA ILE A 331 -20.40 -4.55 9.19
C ILE A 331 -21.20 -5.48 10.10
N PHE A 332 -20.56 -6.25 10.98
CA PHE A 332 -21.26 -7.19 11.85
C PHE A 332 -22.08 -6.45 12.91
N ASP A 333 -21.44 -5.51 13.62
CA ASP A 333 -22.04 -4.79 14.74
C ASP A 333 -23.09 -3.77 14.29
N SER A 334 -23.02 -3.29 13.04
CA SER A 334 -24.04 -2.40 12.45
C SER A 334 -24.74 -3.02 11.23
N SER A 335 -24.92 -4.34 11.24
CA SER A 335 -25.43 -5.12 10.11
C SER A 335 -26.82 -4.70 9.62
N GLU A 336 -27.74 -4.34 10.52
CA GLU A 336 -29.07 -3.83 10.16
C GLU A 336 -28.99 -2.47 9.47
N LEU A 337 -28.25 -1.53 10.06
CA LEU A 337 -28.07 -0.17 9.54
C LEU A 337 -27.35 -0.13 8.20
N PHE A 338 -26.22 -0.87 8.07
CA PHE A 338 -25.56 -1.03 6.77
C PHE A 338 -26.48 -1.75 5.79
N GLY A 339 -27.18 -2.79 6.23
CA GLY A 339 -28.13 -3.53 5.39
C GLY A 339 -29.13 -2.61 4.71
N ASP A 340 -29.72 -1.66 5.44
CA ASP A 340 -30.71 -0.74 4.89
C ASP A 340 -30.11 0.31 3.95
N VAL A 341 -28.97 0.90 4.32
CA VAL A 341 -28.24 1.82 3.42
C VAL A 341 -27.87 1.11 2.12
N LEU A 342 -27.46 -0.15 2.18
CA LEU A 342 -26.99 -0.89 1.01
C LEU A 342 -28.12 -1.44 0.15
N LYS A 343 -29.25 -1.85 0.74
CA LYS A 343 -30.50 -2.14 -0.01
C LYS A 343 -30.92 -0.94 -0.84
N ALA A 344 -30.75 0.28 -0.33
CA ALA A 344 -31.07 1.50 -1.07
C ALA A 344 -30.12 1.76 -2.25
N VAL A 345 -28.87 1.28 -2.18
CA VAL A 345 -27.81 1.62 -3.13
C VAL A 345 -27.57 0.56 -4.21
N ILE A 346 -27.63 -0.75 -3.91
CA ILE A 346 -27.15 -1.80 -4.83
C ILE A 346 -28.28 -2.76 -5.26
N ARG A 347 -28.34 -3.17 -6.54
CA ARG A 347 -29.03 -4.41 -6.96
C ARG A 347 -28.09 -5.63 -6.73
N GLY A 348 -27.72 -5.91 -5.46
CA GLY A 348 -26.86 -7.03 -4.98
C GLY A 348 -25.34 -6.76 -4.88
N PRO A 349 -24.59 -7.26 -3.85
CA PRO A 349 -24.74 -8.54 -3.15
C PRO A 349 -25.66 -8.48 -1.93
N SER A 350 -26.22 -9.64 -1.61
CA SER A 350 -27.14 -9.95 -0.49
C SER A 350 -26.75 -9.30 0.85
N SER A 351 -27.68 -9.28 1.80
CA SER A 351 -27.51 -9.05 3.25
C SER A 351 -26.41 -9.90 3.95
N ASN A 352 -25.58 -10.62 3.19
CA ASN A 352 -24.46 -11.40 3.65
C ASN A 352 -23.25 -10.48 3.95
N PRO A 353 -22.83 -10.34 5.22
CA PRO A 353 -21.73 -9.48 5.65
C PRO A 353 -20.41 -9.70 4.90
N HIS A 354 -20.05 -10.96 4.63
CA HIS A 354 -18.79 -11.27 3.96
C HIS A 354 -18.75 -10.79 2.50
N ARG A 355 -19.85 -10.95 1.75
CA ARG A 355 -19.91 -10.45 0.37
C ARG A 355 -19.85 -8.93 0.33
N LEU A 356 -20.48 -8.27 1.29
CA LEU A 356 -20.41 -6.82 1.44
C LEU A 356 -19.00 -6.34 1.75
N ARG A 357 -18.30 -6.95 2.71
CA ARG A 357 -16.90 -6.64 3.01
C ARG A 357 -16.02 -6.74 1.76
N GLU A 358 -16.10 -7.85 1.04
CA GLU A 358 -15.31 -8.06 -0.18
C GLU A 358 -15.66 -7.06 -1.30
N TRP A 359 -16.89 -6.55 -1.30
CA TRP A 359 -17.30 -5.50 -2.24
C TRP A 359 -16.78 -4.12 -1.80
N LEU A 360 -16.90 -3.75 -0.52
CA LEU A 360 -16.33 -2.51 0.03
C LEU A 360 -14.81 -2.45 -0.16
N LEU A 361 -14.11 -3.56 0.08
CA LEU A 361 -12.67 -3.68 -0.20
C LEU A 361 -12.31 -3.44 -1.68
N LYS A 362 -13.25 -3.66 -2.61
CA LYS A 362 -13.04 -3.38 -4.04
C LYS A 362 -13.40 -1.95 -4.44
N THR A 363 -14.29 -1.30 -3.70
CA THR A 363 -14.74 0.08 -3.93
C THR A 363 -13.96 1.11 -3.12
N SER A 364 -12.99 0.67 -2.30
CA SER A 364 -12.12 1.56 -1.55
C SER A 364 -11.28 2.42 -2.48
N LEU A 365 -11.37 3.73 -2.31
CA LEU A 365 -10.49 4.72 -2.90
C LEU A 365 -9.21 4.80 -2.09
N LYS A 366 -8.14 5.10 -2.82
CA LYS A 366 -6.83 5.32 -2.24
C LYS A 366 -6.57 6.80 -2.01
N GLU A 367 -6.13 7.13 -0.80
CA GLU A 367 -5.71 8.47 -0.45
C GLU A 367 -4.40 8.84 -1.17
N ASN A 368 -4.35 10.07 -1.67
CA ASN A 368 -3.12 10.64 -2.20
C ASN A 368 -2.15 11.02 -1.07
N ALA A 369 -2.69 11.53 0.04
CA ALA A 369 -1.97 11.90 1.25
C ALA A 369 -2.86 11.73 2.48
N PHE A 370 -2.28 11.26 3.58
CA PHE A 370 -2.95 11.11 4.87
C PHE A 370 -2.04 11.53 6.04
N TYR A 371 -2.53 12.49 6.82
CA TYR A 371 -1.94 12.95 8.05
C TYR A 371 -2.70 12.37 9.26
N VAL A 372 -1.91 12.03 10.28
CA VAL A 372 -2.36 11.49 11.57
C VAL A 372 -1.64 12.29 12.64
N GLY A 373 -2.38 12.98 13.51
CA GLY A 373 -1.80 13.76 14.60
C GLY A 373 -1.19 12.88 15.68
N ALA A 374 -2.01 12.02 16.29
CA ALA A 374 -1.58 11.09 17.34
C ALA A 374 -1.08 9.76 16.75
N VAL A 375 0.07 9.79 16.07
CA VAL A 375 0.65 8.59 15.42
C VAL A 375 0.91 7.49 16.44
N GLY A 376 0.40 6.29 16.16
CA GLY A 376 0.63 5.09 16.95
C GLY A 376 -0.32 4.91 18.13
N GLN A 377 -1.21 5.86 18.42
CA GLN A 377 -2.20 5.72 19.48
C GLN A 377 -3.49 5.10 18.94
N THR A 378 -3.87 3.97 19.51
CA THR A 378 -5.16 3.31 19.23
C THR A 378 -6.32 4.06 19.88
N ARG A 379 -7.54 3.79 19.44
CA ARG A 379 -8.78 4.31 20.04
C ARG A 379 -8.86 3.96 21.53
N SER A 380 -8.55 2.70 21.87
CA SER A 380 -8.55 2.24 23.28
C SER A 380 -7.53 3.01 24.10
N GLU A 381 -6.29 3.12 23.64
CA GLU A 381 -5.25 3.88 24.35
C GLU A 381 -5.64 5.35 24.55
N ILE A 382 -6.26 6.00 23.57
CA ILE A 382 -6.71 7.40 23.73
C ILE A 382 -7.76 7.50 24.86
N LEU A 383 -8.72 6.58 24.91
CA LEU A 383 -9.78 6.58 25.93
C LEU A 383 -9.25 6.17 27.31
N GLU A 384 -8.36 5.19 27.38
CA GLU A 384 -7.65 4.78 28.61
C GLU A 384 -6.80 5.92 29.15
N ASN A 385 -6.03 6.60 28.31
CA ASN A 385 -5.17 7.70 28.71
C ASN A 385 -6.00 8.90 29.20
N GLN A 386 -7.17 9.13 28.61
CA GLN A 386 -8.11 10.14 29.10
C GLN A 386 -8.68 9.76 30.48
N ARG A 387 -9.09 8.51 30.68
CA ARG A 387 -9.54 8.00 31.99
C ARG A 387 -8.45 8.11 33.05
N LEU A 388 -7.22 7.72 32.70
CA LEU A 388 -6.05 7.85 33.56
C LEU A 388 -5.86 9.30 34.02
N ARG A 389 -5.91 10.25 33.08
CA ARG A 389 -5.75 11.67 33.41
C ARG A 389 -6.80 12.14 34.42
N LEU A 390 -8.07 11.82 34.19
CA LEU A 390 -9.16 12.19 35.09
C LEU A 390 -8.94 11.58 36.47
N ARG A 391 -8.61 10.28 36.53
CA ARG A 391 -8.35 9.57 37.78
C ARG A 391 -7.18 10.15 38.58
N LEU A 392 -6.09 10.51 37.90
CA LEU A 392 -4.93 11.17 38.50
C LEU A 392 -5.28 12.57 39.04
N HIS A 393 -6.12 13.31 38.31
CA HIS A 393 -6.60 14.62 38.74
C HIS A 393 -7.49 14.51 39.98
N ASP A 394 -8.37 13.51 40.03
CA ASP A 394 -9.21 13.23 41.19
C ASP A 394 -8.37 12.85 42.42
N GLU A 395 -7.34 12.02 42.26
CA GLU A 395 -6.41 11.68 43.35
C GLU A 395 -5.66 12.90 43.88
N LEU A 396 -5.12 13.72 42.98
CA LEU A 396 -4.41 14.93 43.36
C LEU A 396 -5.32 15.90 44.13
N SER A 397 -6.58 16.00 43.71
CA SER A 397 -7.55 16.89 44.34
C SER A 397 -8.02 16.37 45.70
N ALA A 398 -8.24 15.05 45.84
CA ALA A 398 -8.68 14.43 47.08
C ALA A 398 -7.60 14.44 48.18
N HIS A 399 -6.33 14.36 47.78
CA HIS A 399 -5.19 14.21 48.70
C HIS A 399 -4.19 15.39 48.65
N ASP A 400 -4.62 16.55 48.16
CA ASP A 400 -3.77 17.73 47.90
C ASP A 400 -2.88 18.11 49.10
N GLY A 401 -3.44 18.10 50.32
CA GLY A 401 -2.69 18.43 51.54
C GLY A 401 -1.56 17.45 51.86
N LEU A 402 -1.76 16.15 51.65
CA LEU A 402 -0.74 15.12 51.86
C LEU A 402 0.34 15.21 50.78
N LEU A 403 -0.09 15.28 49.52
CA LEU A 403 0.80 15.22 48.36
C LEU A 403 1.70 16.45 48.23
N ARG A 404 1.24 17.65 48.63
CA ARG A 404 2.08 18.87 48.66
C ARG A 404 3.30 18.77 49.58
N SER A 405 3.27 17.90 50.59
CA SER A 405 4.39 17.70 51.52
C SER A 405 5.45 16.72 50.99
N MET A 406 5.16 16.02 49.90
CA MET A 406 6.01 14.98 49.33
C MET A 406 6.93 15.52 48.23
N ASP A 407 8.08 14.86 48.04
CA ASP A 407 8.92 15.10 46.85
C ASP A 407 8.17 14.68 45.56
N PRO A 408 8.33 15.40 44.43
CA PRO A 408 7.69 15.06 43.16
C PRO A 408 7.77 13.60 42.72
N GLU A 409 8.92 12.93 42.91
CA GLU A 409 9.05 11.50 42.56
C GLU A 409 8.25 10.63 43.54
N ALA A 410 8.20 11.01 44.81
CA ALA A 410 7.37 10.32 45.80
C ALA A 410 5.87 10.46 45.48
N ILE A 411 5.43 11.63 44.99
CA ILE A 411 4.05 11.85 44.51
C ILE A 411 3.77 10.90 43.34
N ARG A 412 4.64 10.86 42.32
CA ARG A 412 4.48 9.96 41.17
C ARG A 412 4.40 8.49 41.58
N GLN A 413 5.27 8.04 42.49
CA GLN A 413 5.28 6.67 43.00
C GLN A 413 4.04 6.33 43.83
N HIS A 414 3.48 7.31 44.54
CA HIS A 414 2.20 7.15 45.21
C HIS A 414 1.06 6.99 44.19
N LEU A 415 0.97 7.89 43.21
CA LEU A 415 -0.02 7.82 42.13
C LEU A 415 0.09 6.51 41.34
N LEU A 416 1.29 6.03 41.03
CA LEU A 416 1.51 4.75 40.36
C LEU A 416 0.91 3.59 41.14
N ARG A 417 1.11 3.55 42.46
CA ARG A 417 0.53 2.51 43.33
C ARG A 417 -0.99 2.54 43.30
N VAL A 418 -1.58 3.72 43.51
CA VAL A 418 -3.05 3.89 43.49
C VAL A 418 -3.63 3.44 42.13
N ILE A 419 -3.00 3.83 41.03
CA ILE A 419 -3.45 3.44 39.69
C ILE A 419 -3.31 1.94 39.47
N LEU A 420 -2.20 1.31 39.88
CA LEU A 420 -2.03 -0.14 39.75
C LEU A 420 -3.05 -0.93 40.57
N ASP A 421 -3.44 -0.44 41.75
CA ASP A 421 -4.46 -1.07 42.59
C ASP A 421 -5.87 -0.94 41.99
N ALA A 422 -6.19 0.20 41.37
CA ALA A 422 -7.49 0.47 40.75
C ALA A 422 -7.63 -0.10 39.32
N ALA A 423 -6.52 -0.29 38.61
CA ALA A 423 -6.52 -0.63 37.18
C ALA A 423 -7.31 -1.90 36.79
N PRO A 424 -7.33 -2.99 37.58
CA PRO A 424 -8.11 -4.18 37.24
C PRO A 424 -9.63 -3.93 37.15
N TYR A 425 -10.15 -2.85 37.75
CA TYR A 425 -11.59 -2.60 37.88
C TYR A 425 -12.06 -1.39 37.06
N GLU A 426 -11.20 -0.40 36.84
CA GLU A 426 -11.56 0.89 36.21
C GLU A 426 -11.13 1.00 34.73
N GLY A 427 -10.53 -0.06 34.17
CA GLY A 427 -10.01 -0.06 32.80
C GLY A 427 -8.88 0.96 32.61
N LEU A 428 -8.08 1.20 33.65
CA LEU A 428 -6.91 2.07 33.60
C LEU A 428 -5.71 1.31 32.99
N PRO A 429 -4.75 2.02 32.38
CA PRO A 429 -3.56 1.40 31.87
C PRO A 429 -2.69 0.82 32.99
N GLN A 430 -2.02 -0.30 32.71
CA GLN A 430 -1.13 -1.00 33.66
C GLN A 430 0.35 -0.95 33.26
N ALA A 431 0.64 -0.29 32.13
CA ALA A 431 1.95 -0.29 31.50
C ALA A 431 2.13 0.98 30.66
N PRO A 432 3.37 1.39 30.34
CA PRO A 432 3.60 2.48 29.39
C PRO A 432 3.04 2.12 28.02
N SER A 433 2.86 3.10 27.15
CA SER A 433 2.38 2.82 25.79
C SER A 433 3.37 1.95 25.02
N ALA A 434 2.87 1.14 24.09
CA ALA A 434 3.73 0.24 23.32
C ALA A 434 4.79 1.00 22.51
N ALA A 435 6.06 0.69 22.74
CA ALA A 435 7.14 1.23 21.93
C ALA A 435 7.14 0.61 20.52
N LEU A 436 7.49 1.40 19.50
CA LEU A 436 7.72 0.89 18.16
C LEU A 436 8.79 -0.21 18.17
N SER A 437 8.45 -1.39 17.66
CA SER A 437 9.37 -2.52 17.53
C SER A 437 10.59 -2.16 16.67
N LEU A 438 11.73 -2.84 16.89
CA LEU A 438 12.95 -2.65 16.10
C LEU A 438 12.70 -2.79 14.59
N LEU A 439 11.88 -3.77 14.19
CA LEU A 439 11.48 -3.95 12.80
C LEU A 439 10.65 -2.77 12.27
N ALA A 440 9.74 -2.20 13.07
CA ALA A 440 8.97 -1.02 12.68
C ALA A 440 9.87 0.21 12.52
N ARG A 441 10.84 0.41 13.42
CA ARG A 441 11.84 1.49 13.32
C ARG A 441 12.71 1.34 12.08
N ALA A 442 13.21 0.14 11.80
CA ALA A 442 14.00 -0.14 10.61
C ALA A 442 13.20 0.10 9.31
N ARG A 443 11.93 -0.31 9.28
CA ARG A 443 11.01 -0.05 8.16
C ARG A 443 10.77 1.45 7.95
N ALA A 444 10.55 2.20 9.02
CA ALA A 444 10.39 3.65 8.96
C ALA A 444 11.66 4.34 8.41
N GLY A 445 12.86 3.87 8.82
CA GLY A 445 14.13 4.35 8.29
C GLY A 445 14.31 4.08 6.80
N LEU A 446 14.00 2.86 6.34
CA LEU A 446 14.05 2.51 4.91
C LEU A 446 13.03 3.29 4.07
N ASP A 447 11.82 3.51 4.59
CA ASP A 447 10.82 4.31 3.90
C ASP A 447 11.23 5.79 3.83
N LEU A 448 11.91 6.32 4.84
CA LEU A 448 12.53 7.66 4.78
C LEU A 448 13.59 7.75 3.67
N VAL A 449 14.48 6.76 3.56
CA VAL A 449 15.48 6.71 2.48
C VAL A 449 14.80 6.67 1.10
N TYR A 450 13.78 5.83 0.94
CA TYR A 450 12.97 5.78 -0.28
C TYR A 450 12.27 7.12 -0.57
N SER A 451 11.82 7.81 0.47
CA SER A 451 11.19 9.12 0.36
C SER A 451 12.17 10.20 -0.10
N LEU A 452 13.41 10.18 0.39
CA LEU A 452 14.48 11.11 0.01
C LEU A 452 15.09 10.80 -1.36
N ALA A 453 15.02 9.55 -1.82
CA ALA A 453 15.43 9.14 -3.16
C ALA A 453 14.44 9.59 -4.26
N ASN A 454 13.31 10.20 -3.91
CA ASN A 454 12.42 10.80 -4.90
C ASN A 454 12.98 12.16 -5.35
N PRO A 455 13.26 12.38 -6.65
CA PRO A 455 13.84 13.65 -7.13
C PRO A 455 12.99 14.89 -6.78
N VAL A 456 11.70 14.70 -6.54
CA VAL A 456 10.76 15.79 -6.20
C VAL A 456 10.75 16.13 -4.70
N SER A 457 11.47 15.38 -3.86
CA SER A 457 11.57 15.69 -2.42
C SER A 457 12.26 17.02 -2.14
N GLY A 458 12.95 17.61 -3.12
CA GLY A 458 13.52 18.97 -3.01
C GLY A 458 12.48 20.05 -2.72
N LEU A 459 11.19 19.84 -3.07
CA LEU A 459 10.10 20.74 -2.68
C LEU A 459 9.91 20.83 -1.15
N LEU A 460 10.35 19.81 -0.41
CA LEU A 460 10.31 19.76 1.05
C LEU A 460 11.64 20.18 1.69
N ALA A 461 12.61 20.72 0.93
CA ALA A 461 13.96 20.99 1.43
C ALA A 461 13.99 21.86 2.68
N ARG A 462 13.16 22.91 2.77
CA ARG A 462 13.06 23.76 3.96
C ARG A 462 12.55 22.99 5.18
N ASP A 463 11.57 22.11 4.99
CA ASP A 463 10.97 21.32 6.07
C ASP A 463 11.95 20.22 6.54
N ILE A 464 12.68 19.61 5.61
CA ILE A 464 13.79 18.69 5.90
C ILE A 464 14.91 19.40 6.66
N LEU A 465 15.33 20.60 6.24
CA LEU A 465 16.36 21.39 6.93
C LEU A 465 15.95 21.75 8.36
N ARG A 466 14.69 22.15 8.57
CA ARG A 466 14.13 22.40 9.90
C ARG A 466 14.12 21.13 10.76
N TRP A 467 13.68 20.02 10.17
CA TRP A 467 13.66 18.71 10.85
C TRP A 467 15.06 18.25 11.25
N VAL A 468 16.07 18.45 10.40
CA VAL A 468 17.48 18.20 10.74
C VAL A 468 17.95 19.15 11.83
N GLY A 469 17.61 20.45 11.75
CA GLY A 469 18.00 21.48 12.72
C GLY A 469 17.49 21.22 14.15
N ARG A 470 16.36 20.52 14.31
CA ARG A 470 15.81 20.08 15.61
C ARG A 470 16.54 18.87 16.21
N ARG A 471 17.50 18.24 15.53
CA ARG A 471 18.24 17.07 16.03
C ARG A 471 19.42 17.48 16.93
N PRO A 472 19.93 16.58 17.80
CA PRO A 472 21.17 16.82 18.54
C PRO A 472 22.35 17.12 17.62
N LEU A 473 23.35 17.87 18.12
CA LEU A 473 24.47 18.39 17.33
C LEU A 473 25.18 17.32 16.48
N GLN A 474 25.48 16.15 17.06
CA GLN A 474 26.15 15.06 16.36
C GLN A 474 25.33 14.56 15.14
N LYS A 475 24.02 14.36 15.33
CA LYS A 475 23.11 13.93 14.24
C LYS A 475 22.94 15.03 13.19
N ARG A 476 22.90 16.31 13.62
CA ARG A 476 22.84 17.46 12.72
C ARG A 476 24.03 17.52 11.76
N VAL A 477 25.25 17.31 12.26
CA VAL A 477 26.46 17.36 11.43
C VAL A 477 26.43 16.24 10.38
N LEU A 478 26.16 15.00 10.81
CA LEU A 478 26.09 13.84 9.90
C LEU A 478 25.01 14.01 8.83
N LEU A 479 23.80 14.42 9.23
CA LEU A 479 22.69 14.65 8.29
C LEU A 479 22.99 15.85 7.38
N GLY A 480 23.64 16.90 7.89
CA GLY A 480 24.05 18.06 7.11
C GLY A 480 24.96 17.72 5.94
N LEU A 481 25.95 16.84 6.16
CA LEU A 481 26.83 16.35 5.09
C LEU A 481 26.06 15.55 4.03
N ALA A 482 25.09 14.72 4.45
CA ALA A 482 24.24 13.95 3.54
C ALA A 482 23.27 14.83 2.71
N LEU A 483 22.91 16.02 3.22
CA LEU A 483 22.02 16.94 2.52
C LEU A 483 22.67 17.65 1.32
N ILE A 484 24.00 17.74 1.26
CA ILE A 484 24.71 18.38 0.14
C ILE A 484 24.50 17.62 -1.19
N PRO A 485 24.86 16.32 -1.30
CA PRO A 485 24.62 15.55 -2.53
C PRO A 485 23.13 15.37 -2.81
N TRP A 486 22.29 15.27 -1.78
CA TRP A 486 20.83 15.23 -1.93
C TRP A 486 20.26 16.55 -2.51
N GLY A 487 20.79 17.69 -2.07
CA GLY A 487 20.42 19.00 -2.59
C GLY A 487 20.75 19.14 -4.07
N LEU A 488 21.97 18.74 -4.47
CA LEU A 488 22.38 18.72 -5.88
C LEU A 488 21.50 17.78 -6.72
N TYR A 489 21.21 16.58 -6.19
CA TYR A 489 20.34 15.59 -6.84
C TYR A 489 18.92 16.12 -7.09
N THR A 490 18.35 16.87 -6.14
CA THR A 490 16.97 17.36 -6.22
C THR A 490 16.83 18.76 -6.84
N ALA A 491 17.93 19.49 -7.03
CA ALA A 491 17.92 20.88 -7.50
C ALA A 491 17.29 21.04 -8.89
N LEU A 492 17.75 20.26 -9.88
CA LEU A 492 17.24 20.36 -11.26
C LEU A 492 15.73 20.02 -11.37
N PRO A 493 15.24 18.89 -10.83
CA PRO A 493 13.80 18.59 -10.80
C PRO A 493 12.98 19.69 -10.11
N THR A 494 13.49 20.23 -9.00
CA THR A 494 12.83 21.31 -8.25
C THR A 494 12.73 22.58 -9.10
N LEU A 495 13.82 22.97 -9.77
CA LEU A 495 13.86 24.13 -10.67
C LEU A 495 12.88 23.99 -11.84
N VAL A 496 12.80 22.79 -12.45
CA VAL A 496 11.85 22.49 -13.52
C VAL A 496 10.41 22.65 -13.04
N ILE A 497 10.08 22.13 -11.85
CA ILE A 497 8.73 22.25 -11.27
C ILE A 497 8.39 23.71 -10.95
N LEU A 498 9.32 24.47 -10.36
CA LEU A 498 9.12 25.90 -10.07
C LEU A 498 8.91 26.69 -11.35
N THR A 499 9.70 26.44 -12.38
CA THR A 499 9.53 27.06 -13.71
C THR A 499 8.15 26.73 -14.30
N LEU A 500 7.73 25.46 -14.23
CA LEU A 500 6.41 25.02 -14.68
C LEU A 500 5.28 25.74 -13.95
N ILE A 501 5.37 25.85 -12.62
CA ILE A 501 4.43 26.61 -11.78
C ILE A 501 4.32 28.04 -12.31
N ARG A 502 5.45 28.70 -12.54
CA ARG A 502 5.46 30.10 -12.99
C ARG A 502 4.79 30.28 -14.35
N LEU A 503 5.04 29.36 -15.28
CA LEU A 503 4.43 29.37 -16.61
C LEU A 503 2.91 29.14 -16.55
N LEU A 504 2.45 28.24 -15.69
CA LEU A 504 1.02 28.00 -15.48
C LEU A 504 0.34 29.23 -14.86
N GLU A 505 0.91 29.80 -13.80
CA GLU A 505 0.36 31.00 -13.14
C GLU A 505 0.29 32.21 -14.06
N ALA A 506 1.23 32.34 -15.02
CA ALA A 506 1.24 33.44 -15.98
C ALA A 506 0.13 33.34 -17.04
N ARG A 507 -0.36 32.13 -17.34
CA ARG A 507 -1.39 31.88 -18.37
C ARG A 507 -2.79 31.74 -17.79
N GLU A 508 -2.91 31.56 -16.48
CA GLU A 508 -4.19 31.36 -15.82
C GLU A 508 -4.87 32.68 -15.47
N PRO A 509 -6.18 32.83 -15.79
CA PRO A 509 -6.95 33.98 -15.37
C PRO A 509 -7.14 33.96 -13.85
N ASP A 510 -7.46 35.12 -13.30
CA ASP A 510 -7.80 35.25 -11.89
C ASP A 510 -9.18 34.62 -11.67
N ALA A 511 -9.29 33.74 -10.66
CA ALA A 511 -10.55 33.09 -10.33
C ALA A 511 -11.34 33.99 -9.38
N GLN A 512 -12.63 34.17 -9.65
CA GLN A 512 -13.57 34.64 -8.65
C GLN A 512 -14.28 33.43 -8.03
N PRO A 513 -14.30 33.31 -6.69
CA PRO A 513 -15.05 32.25 -6.04
C PRO A 513 -16.54 32.43 -6.31
N ALA A 514 -17.27 31.34 -6.55
CA ALA A 514 -18.72 31.37 -6.56
C ALA A 514 -19.24 31.83 -5.18
N GLU A 515 -20.28 32.67 -5.18
CA GLU A 515 -20.94 33.09 -3.95
C GLU A 515 -21.89 32.00 -3.46
N LEU A 516 -21.88 31.76 -2.15
CA LEU A 516 -22.78 30.82 -1.49
C LEU A 516 -24.08 31.54 -1.12
N SER A 517 -25.24 30.90 -1.33
CA SER A 517 -26.51 31.50 -0.90
C SER A 517 -26.56 31.63 0.63
N PRO A 518 -27.23 32.68 1.17
CA PRO A 518 -27.37 32.86 2.62
C PRO A 518 -27.99 31.65 3.33
N GLU A 519 -28.95 30.98 2.69
CA GLU A 519 -29.62 29.79 3.24
C GLU A 519 -28.66 28.62 3.36
N ARG A 520 -27.82 28.39 2.33
CA ARG A 520 -26.84 27.31 2.36
C ARG A 520 -25.73 27.60 3.38
N LEU A 521 -25.34 28.86 3.54
CA LEU A 521 -24.41 29.27 4.59
C LEU A 521 -24.98 28.98 5.98
N ALA A 522 -26.22 29.40 6.24
CA ALA A 522 -26.90 29.17 7.52
C ALA A 522 -27.05 27.66 7.84
N GLN A 523 -27.32 26.82 6.83
CA GLN A 523 -27.36 25.37 7.01
C GLN A 523 -26.00 24.79 7.45
N LEU A 524 -24.90 25.23 6.82
CA LEU A 524 -23.56 24.78 7.20
C LEU A 524 -23.22 25.21 8.62
N GLU A 525 -23.44 26.50 8.93
CA GLU A 525 -23.17 27.09 10.25
C GLU A 525 -24.00 26.42 11.36
N ALA A 526 -25.25 26.03 11.08
CA ALA A 526 -26.10 25.32 12.03
C ALA A 526 -25.62 23.88 12.32
N SER A 527 -24.78 23.29 11.47
CA SER A 527 -24.30 21.90 11.59
C SER A 527 -22.92 21.77 12.21
N GLU A 528 -22.20 22.87 12.40
CA GLU A 528 -20.80 22.91 12.84
C GLU A 528 -20.63 23.44 14.27
N ASP A 529 -19.44 23.27 14.84
CA ASP A 529 -19.02 23.86 16.13
C ASP A 529 -19.84 23.44 17.38
N HIS A 530 -20.54 22.30 17.33
CA HIS A 530 -21.31 21.73 18.46
C HIS A 530 -20.47 21.02 19.53
N ARG A 531 -19.23 20.66 19.19
CA ARG A 531 -18.30 19.91 20.05
C ARG A 531 -16.89 20.45 19.85
N LEU A 532 -15.97 20.08 20.74
CA LEU A 532 -14.56 20.48 20.64
C LEU A 532 -13.96 20.04 19.29
N MET A 533 -14.12 18.76 18.97
CA MET A 533 -13.69 18.23 17.68
C MET A 533 -14.77 18.50 16.63
N ASN A 534 -14.37 19.03 15.48
CA ASN A 534 -15.21 19.30 14.33
C ASN A 534 -14.64 18.61 13.08
N ASN A 535 -15.36 18.71 11.96
CA ASN A 535 -15.01 18.09 10.70
C ASN A 535 -15.11 19.09 9.55
N LEU A 536 -14.37 18.82 8.48
CA LEU A 536 -14.50 19.52 7.22
C LEU A 536 -14.48 18.49 6.10
N THR A 537 -15.49 18.52 5.23
CA THR A 537 -15.45 17.83 3.95
C THR A 537 -15.53 18.88 2.86
N PHE A 538 -14.59 18.82 1.91
CA PHE A 538 -14.45 19.82 0.86
C PHE A 538 -14.23 19.08 -0.46
N LEU A 539 -14.96 19.47 -1.51
CA LEU A 539 -14.79 18.93 -2.84
C LEU A 539 -14.70 20.10 -3.82
N ALA A 540 -13.64 20.14 -4.60
CA ALA A 540 -13.53 21.14 -5.66
C ALA A 540 -12.92 20.58 -6.94
N PRO A 541 -13.29 21.13 -8.11
CA PRO A 541 -12.64 20.81 -9.37
C PRO A 541 -11.19 21.28 -9.38
N VAL A 542 -10.32 20.47 -9.98
CA VAL A 542 -8.94 20.82 -10.29
C VAL A 542 -8.93 21.67 -11.56
N LYS A 543 -8.10 22.71 -11.61
CA LYS A 543 -7.94 23.57 -12.80
C LYS A 543 -7.72 22.71 -14.07
N GLY A 544 -8.37 23.10 -15.17
CA GLY A 544 -8.60 22.25 -16.35
C GLY A 544 -7.36 21.71 -17.07
N SER A 545 -6.16 22.24 -16.82
CA SER A 545 -4.95 21.82 -17.52
C SER A 545 -4.42 20.46 -17.05
N ARG A 546 -3.96 19.61 -17.99
CA ARG A 546 -3.28 18.34 -17.67
C ARG A 546 -2.05 18.56 -16.79
N LEU A 547 -1.37 19.69 -16.97
CA LEU A 547 -0.20 20.10 -16.19
C LEU A 547 -0.57 20.41 -14.73
N ARG A 548 -1.70 21.08 -14.47
CA ARG A 548 -2.21 21.29 -13.10
C ARG A 548 -2.53 19.99 -12.40
N ARG A 549 -3.16 19.04 -13.10
CA ARG A 549 -3.42 17.69 -12.54
C ARG A 549 -2.12 16.96 -12.21
N MET A 550 -1.10 17.06 -13.06
CA MET A 550 0.22 16.47 -12.78
C MET A 550 0.91 17.16 -11.60
N LEU A 551 0.87 18.48 -11.54
CA LEU A 551 1.45 19.28 -10.46
C LEU A 551 0.77 18.98 -9.11
N LEU A 552 -0.56 18.90 -9.06
CA LEU A 552 -1.28 18.52 -7.86
C LEU A 552 -0.88 17.12 -7.38
N ARG A 553 -0.75 16.15 -8.29
CA ARG A 553 -0.25 14.81 -7.95
C ARG A 553 1.16 14.85 -7.34
N ILE A 554 2.04 15.69 -7.88
CA ILE A 554 3.38 15.92 -7.34
C ILE A 554 3.32 16.51 -5.93
N ILE A 555 2.51 17.54 -5.71
CA ILE A 555 2.37 18.22 -4.42
C ILE A 555 1.79 17.27 -3.37
N LEU A 556 0.71 16.55 -3.69
CA LEU A 556 0.11 15.55 -2.79
C LEU A 556 1.10 14.41 -2.47
N ASN A 557 1.93 14.04 -3.44
CA ASN A 557 2.99 13.04 -3.24
C ASN A 557 4.10 13.54 -2.30
N GLY A 558 4.36 14.85 -2.27
CA GLY A 558 5.19 15.52 -1.28
C GLY A 558 4.51 15.59 0.09
N ALA A 559 3.25 16.04 0.14
CA ALA A 559 2.44 16.14 1.36
C ALA A 559 2.35 14.80 2.10
N GLU A 560 2.16 13.70 1.36
CA GLU A 560 2.14 12.35 1.92
C GLU A 560 3.48 11.94 2.54
N ARG A 561 4.62 12.32 1.95
CA ARG A 561 5.94 12.03 2.53
C ARG A 561 6.24 12.90 3.72
N GLY A 562 5.91 14.19 3.65
CA GLY A 562 6.05 15.10 4.79
C GLY A 562 5.22 14.61 5.98
N SER A 563 3.96 14.22 5.74
CA SER A 563 3.07 13.67 6.78
C SER A 563 3.58 12.38 7.40
N ARG A 564 4.40 11.62 6.66
CA ARG A 564 4.94 10.35 7.14
C ARG A 564 6.21 10.49 7.96
N HIS A 565 6.99 11.55 7.75
CA HIS A 565 8.36 11.63 8.29
C HIS A 565 8.69 12.94 9.03
N LEU A 566 8.07 14.05 8.61
CA LEU A 566 8.39 15.39 9.11
C LEU A 566 7.35 15.88 10.11
N TRP A 567 6.09 15.46 9.95
CA TRP A 567 4.95 15.87 10.76
C TRP A 567 4.35 14.65 11.46
N VAL A 568 5.07 14.09 12.43
CA VAL A 568 4.68 12.87 13.17
C VAL A 568 4.46 13.10 14.66
N ASP A 569 4.79 14.29 15.15
CA ASP A 569 4.76 14.65 16.57
C ASP A 569 3.49 15.48 16.90
N GLY A 570 2.38 15.23 16.20
CA GLY A 570 1.10 15.92 16.39
C GLY A 570 0.99 17.33 15.83
N GLU A 571 2.00 17.80 15.11
CA GLU A 571 2.00 19.12 14.46
C GLU A 571 2.15 18.96 12.94
N LEU A 572 1.13 19.37 12.16
CA LEU A 572 1.17 19.44 10.71
C LEU A 572 1.61 20.83 10.25
N ALA A 573 2.90 20.98 9.95
CA ALA A 573 3.47 22.22 9.45
C ALA A 573 3.10 23.47 10.28
N GLY A 574 3.12 23.37 11.61
CA GLY A 574 2.74 24.46 12.53
C GLY A 574 1.33 24.38 13.08
N ILE A 575 0.48 23.45 12.61
CA ILE A 575 -0.89 23.27 13.09
C ILE A 575 -0.95 22.06 14.03
N ASP A 576 -1.31 22.27 15.28
CA ASP A 576 -1.41 21.24 16.33
C ASP A 576 -2.85 20.84 16.68
N THR A 577 -3.84 21.36 15.94
CA THR A 577 -5.28 21.09 16.13
C THR A 577 -5.81 19.97 15.23
N ILE A 578 -4.99 19.39 14.35
CA ILE A 578 -5.45 18.41 13.36
C ILE A 578 -5.31 16.99 13.90
N HIS A 579 -6.42 16.27 13.99
CA HIS A 579 -6.39 14.84 14.28
C HIS A 579 -6.08 14.03 13.03
N PHE A 580 -6.84 14.28 11.96
CA PHE A 580 -6.74 13.54 10.71
C PHE A 580 -6.96 14.48 9.53
N ALA A 581 -6.15 14.38 8.48
CA ALA A 581 -6.37 15.11 7.25
C ALA A 581 -6.02 14.25 6.05
N ARG A 582 -6.90 14.18 5.05
CA ARG A 582 -6.69 13.34 3.85
C ARG A 582 -7.13 14.01 2.58
N PHE A 583 -6.42 13.69 1.50
CA PHE A 583 -6.68 14.16 0.15
C PHE A 583 -6.91 12.98 -0.80
N LEU A 584 -7.96 13.05 -1.61
CA LEU A 584 -8.29 12.04 -2.62
C LEU A 584 -8.59 12.69 -3.97
N SER A 585 -8.01 12.14 -5.01
CA SER A 585 -8.23 12.53 -6.40
C SER A 585 -9.36 11.69 -6.96
N LEU A 586 -10.46 12.34 -7.35
CA LEU A 586 -11.60 11.70 -8.00
C LEU A 586 -11.53 11.88 -9.53
N ASP A 587 -12.17 10.99 -10.28
CA ASP A 587 -12.37 11.09 -11.73
C ASP A 587 -11.07 11.31 -12.52
N GLY A 588 -10.06 10.49 -12.24
CA GLY A 588 -8.74 10.62 -12.85
C GLY A 588 -7.95 11.86 -12.41
N GLY A 589 -8.35 12.50 -11.30
CA GLY A 589 -7.76 13.72 -10.76
C GLY A 589 -8.35 15.01 -11.33
N ARG A 590 -9.61 14.96 -11.79
CA ARG A 590 -10.37 16.15 -12.18
C ARG A 590 -10.99 16.86 -10.99
N ARG A 591 -11.27 16.16 -9.90
CA ARG A 591 -11.75 16.74 -8.64
C ARG A 591 -10.85 16.31 -7.48
N LEU A 592 -10.73 17.17 -6.47
CA LEU A 592 -10.01 16.90 -5.23
C LEU A 592 -11.01 16.89 -4.09
N LEU A 593 -11.10 15.75 -3.41
CA LEU A 593 -11.80 15.60 -2.14
C LEU A 593 -10.78 15.78 -1.00
N PHE A 594 -11.09 16.69 -0.08
CA PHE A 594 -10.37 16.87 1.18
C PHE A 594 -11.30 16.57 2.34
N MET A 595 -10.80 15.83 3.33
CA MET A 595 -11.51 15.56 4.57
C MET A 595 -10.58 15.83 5.75
N SER A 596 -11.07 16.55 6.75
CA SER A 596 -10.37 16.83 8.00
C SER A 596 -11.23 16.54 9.23
N ASP A 597 -10.56 16.17 10.31
CA ASP A 597 -11.05 16.07 11.68
C ASP A 597 -10.11 16.92 12.54
N TYR A 598 -10.62 17.97 13.19
CA TYR A 598 -9.80 19.01 13.81
C TYR A 598 -10.45 19.57 15.08
N ASP A 599 -9.68 20.26 15.91
CA ASP A 599 -10.17 20.95 17.11
C ASP A 599 -10.59 22.40 16.83
N GLY A 600 -11.65 22.83 17.50
CA GLY A 600 -12.11 24.22 17.53
C GLY A 600 -13.01 24.58 16.36
N THR A 601 -13.20 25.90 16.17
CA THR A 601 -14.18 26.41 15.21
C THR A 601 -13.68 26.35 13.77
N TRP A 602 -14.60 26.27 12.81
CA TRP A 602 -14.28 26.30 11.38
C TRP A 602 -13.37 27.49 11.02
N ARG A 603 -13.67 28.67 11.58
CA ARG A 603 -12.93 29.91 11.29
C ARG A 603 -11.51 29.88 11.85
N ARG A 604 -11.31 29.35 13.06
CA ARG A 604 -9.98 29.18 13.65
C ARG A 604 -9.16 28.21 12.80
N TYR A 605 -9.76 27.08 12.45
CA TYR A 605 -9.09 26.03 11.67
C TYR A 605 -8.62 26.52 10.29
N LEU A 606 -9.47 27.21 9.53
CA LEU A 606 -9.02 27.80 8.26
C LEU A 606 -8.10 29.02 8.44
N GLY A 607 -8.13 29.68 9.59
CA GLY A 607 -7.12 30.67 9.97
C GLY A 607 -5.72 30.06 10.02
N ASP A 608 -5.59 28.86 10.59
CA ASP A 608 -4.31 28.13 10.67
C ASP A 608 -3.77 27.75 9.29
N PHE A 609 -4.67 27.49 8.32
CA PHE A 609 -4.33 27.26 6.91
C PHE A 609 -3.76 28.50 6.22
N LEU A 610 -4.06 29.69 6.71
CA LEU A 610 -3.56 30.96 6.19
C LEU A 610 -2.34 31.47 6.95
N GLY A 611 -2.14 31.01 8.19
CA GLY A 611 -0.99 31.31 9.04
C GLY A 611 0.06 30.19 9.03
N PRO A 612 0.30 29.48 10.16
CA PRO A 612 1.37 28.49 10.29
C PRO A 612 1.39 27.42 9.18
N GLY A 613 0.23 26.87 8.83
CA GLY A 613 0.10 25.78 7.86
C GLY A 613 0.00 26.20 6.39
N SER A 614 0.12 27.51 6.10
CA SER A 614 0.03 28.04 4.73
C SER A 614 0.90 27.31 3.72
N ARG A 615 2.12 26.94 4.11
CA ARG A 615 3.05 26.22 3.24
C ARG A 615 2.61 24.80 2.86
N ALA A 616 1.77 24.16 3.67
CA ALA A 616 1.26 22.83 3.39
C ALA A 616 -0.03 22.87 2.56
N VAL A 617 -0.92 23.81 2.89
CA VAL A 617 -2.29 23.85 2.35
C VAL A 617 -2.39 24.69 1.08
N VAL A 618 -1.86 25.91 1.08
CA VAL A 618 -2.02 26.86 -0.03
C VAL A 618 -1.53 26.27 -1.35
N PRO A 619 -0.40 25.55 -1.43
CA PRO A 619 0.01 24.93 -2.70
C PRO A 619 -0.97 23.91 -3.26
N ILE A 620 -1.70 23.19 -2.39
CA ILE A 620 -2.74 22.25 -2.83
C ILE A 620 -3.94 23.05 -3.36
N TRP A 621 -4.44 24.03 -2.59
CA TRP A 621 -5.61 24.83 -2.95
C TRP A 621 -5.40 25.64 -4.23
N SER A 622 -4.20 26.20 -4.45
CA SER A 622 -3.88 26.97 -5.66
C SER A 622 -4.00 26.18 -6.98
N ASN A 623 -4.12 24.85 -6.92
CA ASN A 623 -4.38 23.99 -8.08
C ASN A 623 -5.89 23.78 -8.36
N LEU A 624 -6.77 24.28 -7.50
CA LEU A 624 -8.22 24.11 -7.60
C LEU A 624 -8.84 25.29 -8.36
N ALA A 625 -9.86 25.00 -9.16
CA ALA A 625 -10.64 26.03 -9.82
C ALA A 625 -11.48 26.77 -8.77
N GLY A 626 -11.54 28.10 -8.86
CA GLY A 626 -12.16 28.97 -7.84
C GLY A 626 -11.21 29.45 -6.73
N CYS A 627 -10.04 28.81 -6.55
CA CYS A 627 -9.05 29.29 -5.60
C CYS A 627 -8.41 30.61 -6.08
N PRO A 628 -8.29 31.63 -5.20
CA PRO A 628 -7.63 32.89 -5.54
C PRO A 628 -6.18 32.67 -6.00
N LYS A 629 -5.68 33.58 -6.83
CA LYS A 629 -4.35 33.44 -7.43
C LYS A 629 -3.25 33.63 -6.39
N THR A 630 -2.25 32.78 -6.49
CA THR A 630 -0.99 32.87 -5.73
C THR A 630 0.17 33.04 -6.68
N ARG A 631 1.31 33.50 -6.16
CA ARG A 631 2.58 33.47 -6.88
C ARG A 631 3.50 32.40 -6.30
N TRP A 632 4.08 31.58 -7.18
CA TRP A 632 4.89 30.41 -6.84
C TRP A 632 4.17 29.40 -5.94
N LEU A 633 2.83 29.31 -5.99
CA LEU A 633 1.99 28.54 -5.07
C LEU A 633 1.99 28.95 -3.58
N PHE A 634 2.85 29.88 -3.15
CA PHE A 634 3.02 30.20 -1.72
C PHE A 634 2.72 31.66 -1.38
N LYS A 635 2.97 32.59 -2.30
CA LYS A 635 2.83 34.03 -2.03
C LYS A 635 1.39 34.45 -2.30
N THR A 636 0.71 34.88 -1.25
CA THR A 636 -0.68 35.35 -1.25
C THR A 636 -0.75 36.87 -1.46
N THR A 637 -1.86 37.35 -2.02
CA THR A 637 -2.20 38.79 -2.09
C THR A 637 -2.90 39.24 -0.80
N PRO A 638 -3.02 40.55 -0.50
CA PRO A 638 -3.74 41.04 0.68
C PRO A 638 -5.17 40.50 0.81
N ASP A 639 -5.94 40.46 -0.28
CA ASP A 639 -7.33 39.99 -0.26
C ASP A 639 -7.48 38.46 -0.28
N PHE A 640 -6.37 37.74 -0.43
CA PHE A 640 -6.35 36.28 -0.59
C PHE A 640 -7.09 35.57 0.55
N ALA A 641 -6.85 35.99 1.79
CA ALA A 641 -7.45 35.35 2.96
C ALA A 641 -8.99 35.37 2.89
N SER A 642 -9.58 36.52 2.59
CA SER A 642 -11.04 36.65 2.52
C SER A 642 -11.62 35.81 1.37
N ALA A 643 -10.98 35.83 0.20
CA ALA A 643 -11.43 35.10 -0.97
C ALA A 643 -11.23 33.58 -0.82
N PHE A 644 -10.17 33.16 -0.13
CA PHE A 644 -9.88 31.76 0.20
C PHE A 644 -10.94 31.19 1.14
N LEU A 645 -11.35 31.95 2.16
CA LEU A 645 -12.40 31.53 3.09
C LEU A 645 -13.74 31.40 2.37
N ARG A 646 -14.13 32.38 1.55
CA ARG A 646 -15.35 32.31 0.72
C ARG A 646 -15.33 31.11 -0.22
N PHE A 647 -14.22 30.91 -0.93
CA PHE A 647 -14.02 29.75 -1.80
C PHE A 647 -14.18 28.43 -1.04
N THR A 648 -13.50 28.29 0.11
CA THR A 648 -13.53 27.04 0.88
C THR A 648 -14.92 26.77 1.43
N ARG A 649 -15.62 27.81 1.89
CA ARG A 649 -17.01 27.71 2.36
C ARG A 649 -17.96 27.29 1.23
N ALA A 650 -17.81 27.86 0.04
CA ALA A 650 -18.67 27.54 -1.11
C ALA A 650 -18.51 26.09 -1.62
N GLN A 651 -17.36 25.46 -1.38
CA GLN A 651 -17.05 24.10 -1.81
C GLN A 651 -17.19 23.07 -0.66
N GLN A 652 -17.69 23.49 0.50
CA GLN A 652 -17.88 22.64 1.67
C GLN A 652 -19.10 21.73 1.48
N ILE A 653 -18.91 20.46 1.80
CA ILE A 653 -19.95 19.44 1.82
C ILE A 653 -20.26 19.13 3.27
N GLU A 654 -21.54 19.23 3.62
CA GLU A 654 -22.07 18.82 4.91
C GLU A 654 -22.15 17.28 4.97
N PRO A 655 -21.50 16.62 5.93
CA PRO A 655 -21.71 15.19 6.13
C PRO A 655 -23.14 14.94 6.61
N LEU A 656 -23.78 13.90 6.08
CA LEU A 656 -25.10 13.45 6.56
C LEU A 656 -25.01 12.81 7.93
N LEU A 657 -23.85 12.24 8.25
CA LEU A 657 -23.51 11.69 9.55
C LEU A 657 -22.00 11.81 9.75
N TRP A 658 -21.58 12.24 10.93
CA TRP A 658 -20.18 12.26 11.34
C TRP A 658 -20.05 11.83 12.80
N PHE A 659 -19.24 10.80 13.03
CA PHE A 659 -18.98 10.22 14.33
C PHE A 659 -17.50 10.37 14.70
N CYS A 660 -17.25 10.61 15.98
CA CYS A 660 -15.94 10.58 16.61
C CYS A 660 -16.06 9.86 17.96
N ALA A 661 -15.15 8.92 18.24
CA ALA A 661 -15.17 8.14 19.47
C ALA A 661 -14.78 8.92 20.73
N TYR A 662 -14.16 10.09 20.58
CA TYR A 662 -13.60 10.88 21.69
C TYR A 662 -13.76 12.39 21.44
N PRO A 663 -14.99 12.90 21.22
CA PRO A 663 -15.23 14.24 20.68
C PRO A 663 -14.71 15.39 21.55
N ASN A 664 -14.37 15.12 22.81
CA ASN A 664 -13.92 16.09 23.80
C ASN A 664 -12.42 15.97 24.15
N VAL A 665 -11.64 15.16 23.41
CA VAL A 665 -10.20 15.01 23.64
C VAL A 665 -9.41 15.70 22.52
N SER A 666 -8.88 16.89 22.82
CA SER A 666 -8.07 17.68 21.88
C SER A 666 -6.80 16.96 21.44
N MET A 667 -6.23 17.35 20.31
CA MET A 667 -4.95 16.82 19.83
C MET A 667 -3.83 17.02 20.86
N PRO A 668 -3.63 18.24 21.42
CA PRO A 668 -2.65 18.45 22.49
C PRO A 668 -2.89 17.54 23.70
N ASN A 669 -4.14 17.32 24.10
CA ASN A 669 -4.46 16.42 25.20
C ASN A 669 -4.15 14.95 24.86
N LYS A 670 -4.34 14.50 23.62
CA LYS A 670 -3.91 13.13 23.22
C LYS A 670 -2.41 12.92 23.39
N LEU A 671 -1.60 13.93 23.08
CA LEU A 671 -0.15 13.86 23.26
C LEU A 671 0.23 13.95 24.74
N SER A 672 -0.36 14.91 25.46
CA SER A 672 -0.10 15.11 26.89
C SER A 672 -0.53 13.90 27.71
N ASN A 673 -1.72 13.34 27.48
CA ASN A 673 -2.22 12.15 28.18
C ASN A 673 -1.34 10.91 27.93
N LYS A 674 -0.81 10.76 26.72
CA LYS A 674 0.16 9.72 26.42
C LYS A 674 1.48 9.94 27.17
N ALA A 675 2.00 11.17 27.19
CA ALA A 675 3.21 11.50 27.95
C ALA A 675 3.02 11.30 29.46
N LEU A 676 1.82 11.61 29.98
CA LEU A 676 1.42 11.33 31.35
C LEU A 676 1.50 9.84 31.68
N ARG A 677 0.88 8.99 30.84
CA ARG A 677 0.97 7.52 30.98
C ARG A 677 2.43 7.06 30.94
N ASP A 678 3.18 7.45 29.91
CA ASP A 678 4.56 6.98 29.73
C ASP A 678 5.47 7.41 30.89
N GLY A 679 5.25 8.62 31.44
CA GLY A 679 5.96 9.10 32.62
C GLY A 679 5.55 8.38 33.92
N LEU A 680 4.26 8.10 34.11
CA LEU A 680 3.75 7.40 35.29
C LEU A 680 4.43 6.03 35.47
N PHE A 681 4.69 5.32 34.38
CA PHE A 681 5.29 3.99 34.40
C PHE A 681 6.82 3.97 34.23
N GLN A 682 7.52 5.10 34.29
CA GLN A 682 8.98 5.07 34.31
C GLN A 682 9.48 4.42 35.60
N PRO A 683 10.57 3.63 35.55
CA PRO A 683 11.13 2.99 36.76
C PRO A 683 11.52 4.00 37.83
N SER A 684 12.11 5.13 37.43
CA SER A 684 12.56 6.21 38.32
C SER A 684 12.68 7.52 37.53
N MET A 685 12.43 8.65 38.17
CA MET A 685 12.71 9.98 37.62
C MET A 685 13.61 10.78 38.57
N THR A 686 14.32 11.77 38.02
CA THR A 686 14.93 12.82 38.85
C THR A 686 13.83 13.73 39.40
N ARG A 687 14.13 14.49 40.46
CA ARG A 687 13.17 15.46 41.03
C ARG A 687 12.64 16.45 39.98
N ASP A 688 13.54 16.97 39.14
CA ASP A 688 13.19 17.94 38.10
C ASP A 688 12.35 17.29 36.99
N ASP A 689 12.68 16.07 36.57
CA ASP A 689 11.89 15.32 35.58
C ASP A 689 10.49 14.97 36.11
N ALA A 690 10.40 14.58 37.39
CA ALA A 690 9.14 14.30 38.05
C ALA A 690 8.26 15.55 38.20
N GLN A 691 8.87 16.72 38.48
CA GLN A 691 8.15 17.99 38.50
C GLN A 691 7.61 18.35 37.11
N LEU A 692 8.44 18.23 36.06
CA LEU A 692 8.00 18.46 34.68
C LEU A 692 6.88 17.51 34.26
N TRP A 693 6.89 16.28 34.76
CA TRP A 693 5.81 15.31 34.55
C TRP A 693 4.53 15.71 35.28
N LEU A 694 4.60 16.14 36.54
CA LEU A 694 3.44 16.65 37.30
C LEU A 694 2.81 17.88 36.62
N ASP A 695 3.63 18.77 36.06
CA ASP A 695 3.15 19.95 35.35
C ASP A 695 2.26 19.62 34.14
N LEU A 696 2.36 18.41 33.56
CA LEU A 696 1.48 17.94 32.49
C LEU A 696 0.03 17.72 32.96
N LEU A 697 -0.21 17.46 34.25
CA LEU A 697 -1.55 17.30 34.81
C LEU A 697 -2.28 18.65 34.96
N ASN A 698 -1.51 19.74 35.11
CA ASN A 698 -2.02 21.10 35.31
C ASN A 698 -2.24 21.87 33.99
N ARG A 699 -1.82 21.30 32.85
CA ARG A 699 -2.03 21.83 31.49
C ARG A 699 -3.11 21.05 30.80
#